data_AF-A0A1H2JY64-F1
#
_entry.id   AF-A0A1H2JY64-F1
#
_cell.length_a   1.000
_cell.length_b   1.000
_cell.length_c   1.000
_cell.angle_alpha   90.00
_cell.angle_beta   90.00
_cell.angle_gamma   90.00
#
_symmetry.space_group_name_H-M   'P 1'
#
loop_
_entity.id
_entity.type
_entity.pdbx_description
1 polymer ?
#
loop_
_entity_poly.entity_id
_entity_poly.type
_entity_poly.pdbx_seq_one_letter_code
_entity_poly.pdbx_strand_id
1 'polypeptide(L)'
;MERKRPKAIILENNDTVREHAKSILNKEGWTVICEQIPEDAMNTLCQASKTIPFALVISNFKLPEMGNNDILQKVKLISPLTQRMLLVSADKLETLIHAVNKANIHACITSPFKDEDLIDQTRNCFRQFKHALKRQQLKRVVLHQNKQLLEITQKLKKKETAYTHLINEKKNQILRLKSKKREIEAAHDLNINISLSRLMDDKGIMPSQDAFKKEFIALYETIQNFFDQLSNKYHSDPINLNLEEILYPEKHDAQQAPQTNQPEYPELIEKILKSAFIHRANTKKQDHDLIFEPNNTMINTKEFIMDKYFEISISEDQTKAYVQKIKRADHNKPLPNFFNLLDLLKQNRICHGILDDESIKAWIAKPSAEKFLIAKGTNPIYGRDAKITFYFKTDFTDPGKIEENGSINFRERGEISHVKKGNLLVQKVPAQDGKPGISIFGVPITVDEPMESIFIPGSGTKISEDGLRLYAAIDGQPHIDALCTVSVNPELVIPGDVDFKTGNINFEGDIIVKGTIKEGFTVKGINLTAREIEGATIDLSGNLKVSAGIKGSSISTHGNLYAKFINHSNIMGFGDLIISKEIIDSDILLSGACLNQTGHIISSQITARLGIEAGNIGTHASISSKLKIGTNDHIEAIEKQISKALKISVDASNVLRDEIKKLEHQDQELYRQISENAHIQDRAQIEIKEFKKNLADIETSTKIEKLIEAVKNSEQELNTAFKIQDKIADKIEQIKTQLTEMEEKNKQLVIKKTALKEFSKKDITRALVTIAKTITQNSAIMGPNSSIIIKEDISRCKIQEIVSSANDGKLHEMNISAI
;
A
#
# COMPACT_ATOMS: atom_id res chain seq x y z
N MET A 1 -22.82 9.72 -17.40
CA MET A 1 -23.54 8.48 -17.78
C MET A 1 -24.60 8.21 -16.73
N GLU A 2 -25.79 7.84 -17.16
CA GLU A 2 -26.93 7.46 -16.31
C GLU A 2 -26.51 6.46 -15.24
N ARG A 3 -26.90 6.74 -13.98
CA ARG A 3 -26.78 5.78 -12.88
C ARG A 3 -27.56 4.53 -13.28
N LYS A 4 -26.87 3.39 -13.47
CA LYS A 4 -27.52 2.09 -13.75
C LYS A 4 -28.55 1.82 -12.65
N ARG A 5 -29.81 1.78 -13.05
CA ARG A 5 -30.98 1.61 -12.17
C ARG A 5 -30.98 0.19 -11.58
N PRO A 6 -31.27 0.02 -10.27
CA PRO A 6 -31.36 -1.30 -9.66
C PRO A 6 -32.51 -2.10 -10.27
N LYS A 7 -32.28 -3.40 -10.52
CA LYS A 7 -33.27 -4.29 -11.13
C LYS A 7 -34.06 -5.05 -10.07
N ALA A 8 -35.38 -5.09 -10.22
CA ALA A 8 -36.28 -5.90 -9.40
C ALA A 8 -37.20 -6.77 -10.27
N ILE A 9 -37.60 -7.93 -9.75
CA ILE A 9 -38.66 -8.76 -10.32
C ILE A 9 -39.86 -8.75 -9.39
N ILE A 10 -41.05 -8.56 -9.94
CA ILE A 10 -42.33 -8.68 -9.22
C ILE A 10 -43.10 -9.86 -9.78
N LEU A 11 -43.37 -10.85 -8.92
CA LEU A 11 -44.22 -12.01 -9.13
C LEU A 11 -45.56 -11.78 -8.42
N GLU A 12 -46.57 -11.35 -9.17
CA GLU A 12 -47.90 -11.01 -8.65
C GLU A 12 -48.98 -11.32 -9.70
N ASN A 13 -50.01 -12.07 -9.30
CA ASN A 13 -51.12 -12.46 -10.16
C ASN A 13 -52.18 -11.38 -10.29
N ASN A 14 -52.27 -10.48 -9.31
CA ASN A 14 -53.21 -9.37 -9.35
C ASN A 14 -52.63 -8.20 -10.17
N ASP A 15 -53.23 -7.94 -11.33
CA ASP A 15 -52.78 -6.90 -12.26
C ASP A 15 -52.76 -5.49 -11.66
N THR A 16 -53.75 -5.13 -10.84
CA THR A 16 -53.82 -3.81 -10.20
C THR A 16 -52.71 -3.64 -9.17
N VAL A 17 -52.44 -4.66 -8.36
CA VAL A 17 -51.35 -4.61 -7.36
C VAL A 17 -49.97 -4.59 -8.05
N ARG A 18 -49.80 -5.38 -9.11
CA ARG A 18 -48.53 -5.47 -9.86
C ARG A 18 -48.19 -4.16 -10.56
N GLU A 19 -49.14 -3.56 -11.27
CA GLU A 19 -48.92 -2.29 -11.97
C GLU A 19 -48.77 -1.12 -10.98
N HIS A 20 -49.48 -1.13 -9.84
CA HIS A 20 -49.28 -0.15 -8.77
C HIS A 20 -47.86 -0.20 -8.20
N ALA A 21 -47.40 -1.40 -7.81
CA ALA A 21 -46.04 -1.61 -7.29
C ALA A 21 -44.95 -1.24 -8.31
N LYS A 22 -45.15 -1.60 -9.59
CA LYS A 22 -44.25 -1.24 -10.69
C LYS A 22 -44.18 0.27 -10.90
N SER A 23 -45.30 0.97 -10.85
CA SER A 23 -45.38 2.44 -10.98
C SER A 23 -44.57 3.14 -9.89
N ILE A 24 -44.73 2.71 -8.63
CA ILE A 24 -44.00 3.25 -7.48
C ILE A 24 -42.48 3.05 -7.65
N LEU A 25 -42.05 1.81 -7.93
CA LEU A 25 -40.63 1.49 -8.03
C LEU A 25 -39.96 2.16 -9.23
N ASN A 26 -40.67 2.32 -10.35
CA ASN A 26 -40.16 3.06 -11.51
C ASN A 26 -39.96 4.56 -11.20
N LYS A 27 -40.86 5.19 -10.41
CA LYS A 27 -40.70 6.57 -9.93
C LYS A 27 -39.46 6.71 -9.04
N GLU A 28 -39.19 5.71 -8.20
CA GLU A 28 -37.97 5.61 -7.37
C GLU A 28 -36.70 5.22 -8.15
N GLY A 29 -36.79 5.09 -9.47
CA GLY A 29 -35.63 4.85 -10.33
C GLY A 29 -35.17 3.39 -10.38
N TRP A 30 -36.04 2.42 -10.10
CA TRP A 30 -35.78 1.00 -10.36
C TRP A 30 -36.08 0.62 -11.81
N THR A 31 -35.53 -0.51 -12.26
CA THR A 31 -35.94 -1.20 -13.48
C THR A 31 -36.69 -2.46 -13.06
N VAL A 32 -38.00 -2.46 -13.26
CA VAL A 32 -38.89 -3.52 -12.79
C VAL A 32 -39.27 -4.44 -13.94
N ILE A 33 -39.12 -5.74 -13.73
CA ILE A 33 -39.68 -6.79 -14.60
C ILE A 33 -40.86 -7.43 -13.86
N CYS A 34 -41.97 -7.58 -14.54
CA CYS A 34 -43.20 -8.14 -14.00
C CYS A 34 -43.45 -9.49 -14.63
N GLU A 35 -43.57 -10.53 -13.82
CA GLU A 35 -43.81 -11.89 -14.27
C GLU A 35 -45.07 -12.42 -13.57
N GLN A 36 -45.90 -13.15 -14.31
CA GLN A 36 -47.08 -13.82 -13.75
C GLN A 36 -46.77 -15.29 -13.43
N ILE A 37 -45.83 -15.89 -14.17
CA ILE A 37 -45.47 -17.29 -14.05
C ILE A 37 -44.10 -17.41 -13.35
N PRO A 38 -43.98 -18.22 -12.28
CA PRO A 38 -42.71 -18.41 -11.57
C PRO A 38 -41.54 -18.90 -12.44
N GLU A 39 -41.82 -19.76 -13.43
CA GLU A 39 -40.81 -20.34 -14.31
C GLU A 39 -40.13 -19.29 -15.19
N ASP A 40 -40.88 -18.31 -15.68
CA ASP A 40 -40.36 -17.17 -16.45
C ASP A 40 -39.45 -16.29 -15.61
N ALA A 41 -39.85 -16.01 -14.35
CA ALA A 41 -39.00 -15.29 -13.40
C ALA A 41 -37.67 -16.01 -13.13
N MET A 42 -37.69 -17.35 -13.04
CA MET A 42 -36.49 -18.15 -12.83
C MET A 42 -35.59 -18.16 -14.07
N ASN A 43 -36.15 -18.27 -15.27
CA ASN A 43 -35.41 -18.18 -16.52
C ASN A 43 -34.73 -16.81 -16.66
N THR A 44 -35.46 -15.73 -16.35
CA THR A 44 -34.95 -14.35 -16.35
C THR A 44 -33.81 -14.17 -15.34
N LEU A 45 -33.93 -14.74 -14.13
CA LEU A 45 -32.85 -14.73 -13.12
C LEU A 45 -31.60 -15.51 -13.60
N CYS A 46 -31.79 -16.70 -14.17
CA CYS A 46 -30.69 -17.53 -14.69
C CYS A 46 -29.94 -16.84 -15.83
N GLN A 47 -30.64 -16.21 -16.77
CA GLN A 47 -30.03 -15.48 -17.88
C GLN A 47 -29.26 -14.23 -17.40
N ALA A 48 -29.81 -13.50 -16.41
CA ALA A 48 -29.19 -12.29 -15.88
C ALA A 48 -27.98 -12.54 -14.95
N SER A 49 -27.86 -13.76 -14.39
CA SER A 49 -26.73 -14.14 -13.53
C SER A 49 -25.35 -13.94 -14.17
N LYS A 50 -25.28 -13.91 -15.52
CA LYS A 50 -24.05 -13.73 -16.30
C LYS A 50 -23.62 -12.28 -16.53
N THR A 51 -24.47 -11.28 -16.26
CA THR A 51 -24.17 -9.86 -16.56
C THR A 51 -24.33 -8.93 -15.35
N ILE A 52 -25.55 -8.78 -14.83
CA ILE A 52 -25.87 -7.92 -13.68
C ILE A 52 -26.93 -8.62 -12.82
N PRO A 53 -26.63 -8.95 -11.55
CA PRO A 53 -27.58 -9.64 -10.68
C PRO A 53 -28.77 -8.75 -10.33
N PHE A 54 -29.95 -9.34 -10.23
CA PHE A 54 -31.14 -8.67 -9.70
C PHE A 54 -30.97 -8.36 -8.22
N ALA A 55 -31.33 -7.14 -7.83
CA ALA A 55 -31.18 -6.68 -6.46
C ALA A 55 -32.30 -7.22 -5.57
N LEU A 56 -33.50 -7.39 -6.11
CA LEU A 56 -34.71 -7.76 -5.35
C LEU A 56 -35.66 -8.64 -6.17
N VAL A 57 -36.28 -9.61 -5.51
CA VAL A 57 -37.45 -10.36 -5.99
C VAL A 57 -38.57 -10.15 -4.99
N ILE A 58 -39.74 -9.70 -5.47
CA ILE A 58 -40.98 -9.53 -4.71
C ILE A 58 -41.94 -10.62 -5.18
N SER A 59 -42.46 -11.44 -4.28
CA SER A 59 -43.41 -12.52 -4.62
C SER A 59 -44.66 -12.42 -3.77
N ASN A 60 -45.84 -12.52 -4.40
CA ASN A 60 -47.11 -12.67 -3.68
C ASN A 60 -47.23 -14.07 -3.04
N PHE A 61 -47.90 -14.12 -1.90
CA PHE A 61 -48.28 -15.32 -1.18
C PHE A 61 -49.42 -16.12 -1.87
N LYS A 62 -50.29 -15.49 -2.69
CA LYS A 62 -51.46 -16.09 -3.37
C LYS A 62 -51.21 -16.50 -4.84
N LEU A 63 -50.18 -17.28 -5.12
CA LEU A 63 -50.06 -18.02 -6.39
C LEU A 63 -50.61 -19.45 -6.20
N PRO A 64 -51.63 -19.87 -6.97
CA PRO A 64 -52.13 -21.24 -6.98
C PRO A 64 -51.18 -22.10 -7.80
N GLU A 65 -50.91 -23.31 -7.31
CA GLU A 65 -50.06 -24.35 -7.92
C GLU A 65 -48.56 -24.29 -7.56
N MET A 66 -48.18 -25.27 -6.73
CA MET A 66 -46.86 -25.56 -6.15
C MET A 66 -46.41 -24.63 -5.01
N GLY A 67 -46.09 -25.21 -3.85
CA GLY A 67 -45.86 -24.49 -2.59
C GLY A 67 -44.87 -23.31 -2.69
N ASN A 68 -45.38 -22.08 -2.55
CA ASN A 68 -44.67 -20.80 -2.72
C ASN A 68 -43.39 -20.60 -1.90
N ASN A 69 -43.16 -21.41 -0.85
CA ASN A 69 -41.86 -21.42 -0.14
C ASN A 69 -40.70 -21.94 -1.01
N ASP A 70 -41.01 -22.66 -2.10
CA ASP A 70 -40.02 -23.31 -2.97
C ASP A 70 -39.39 -22.32 -3.98
N ILE A 71 -40.12 -21.30 -4.45
CA ILE A 71 -39.59 -20.33 -5.42
C ILE A 71 -38.53 -19.44 -4.78
N LEU A 72 -38.81 -18.82 -3.62
CA LEU A 72 -37.82 -17.99 -2.93
C LEU A 72 -36.61 -18.83 -2.43
N GLN A 73 -36.80 -20.11 -2.15
CA GLN A 73 -35.71 -21.06 -1.90
C GLN A 73 -34.90 -21.36 -3.16
N LYS A 74 -35.53 -21.57 -4.32
CA LYS A 74 -34.87 -21.72 -5.62
C LYS A 74 -34.11 -20.46 -6.02
N VAL A 75 -34.65 -19.28 -5.76
CA VAL A 75 -33.95 -17.99 -5.93
C VAL A 75 -32.69 -17.94 -5.06
N LYS A 76 -32.72 -18.45 -3.83
CA LYS A 76 -31.53 -18.53 -2.97
C LYS A 76 -30.46 -19.47 -3.55
N LEU A 77 -30.85 -20.57 -4.21
CA LEU A 77 -29.90 -21.50 -4.84
C LEU A 77 -29.26 -20.89 -6.09
N ILE A 78 -30.04 -20.21 -6.93
CA ILE A 78 -29.59 -19.67 -8.22
C ILE A 78 -28.92 -18.30 -8.07
N SER A 79 -29.45 -17.43 -7.22
CA SER A 79 -28.91 -16.09 -6.94
C SER A 79 -28.93 -15.79 -5.43
N PRO A 80 -27.95 -16.32 -4.67
CA PRO A 80 -27.96 -16.22 -3.20
C PRO A 80 -27.91 -14.79 -2.67
N LEU A 81 -27.33 -13.85 -3.43
CA LEU A 81 -27.22 -12.44 -3.07
C LEU A 81 -28.52 -11.65 -3.26
N THR A 82 -29.38 -12.08 -4.19
CA THR A 82 -30.62 -11.39 -4.51
C THR A 82 -31.54 -11.35 -3.29
N GLN A 83 -32.03 -10.17 -2.96
CA GLN A 83 -32.91 -9.99 -1.82
C GLN A 83 -34.30 -10.54 -2.16
N ARG A 84 -34.98 -11.05 -1.15
CA ARG A 84 -36.23 -11.79 -1.29
C ARG A 84 -37.24 -11.14 -0.39
N MET A 85 -38.30 -10.60 -0.99
CA MET A 85 -39.38 -9.92 -0.30
C MET A 85 -40.69 -10.64 -0.57
N LEU A 86 -41.49 -10.79 0.49
CA LEU A 86 -42.78 -11.46 0.42
C LEU A 86 -43.92 -10.44 0.57
N LEU A 87 -44.88 -10.49 -0.33
CA LEU A 87 -46.12 -9.72 -0.25
C LEU A 87 -47.22 -10.62 0.32
N VAL A 88 -47.78 -10.26 1.48
CA VAL A 88 -48.70 -11.10 2.26
C VAL A 88 -50.04 -10.37 2.43
N SER A 89 -51.17 -11.06 2.23
CA SER A 89 -52.48 -10.48 2.54
C SER A 89 -52.71 -10.38 4.06
N ALA A 90 -53.37 -9.31 4.52
CA ALA A 90 -53.59 -9.03 5.95
C ALA A 90 -54.33 -10.14 6.73
N ASP A 91 -55.00 -11.06 6.03
CA ASP A 91 -55.75 -12.22 6.56
C ASP A 91 -54.87 -13.43 6.92
N LYS A 92 -53.55 -13.41 6.64
CA LYS A 92 -52.66 -14.60 6.73
C LYS A 92 -51.35 -14.39 7.50
N LEU A 93 -51.36 -13.51 8.50
CA LEU A 93 -50.17 -13.14 9.28
C LEU A 93 -49.52 -14.31 10.04
N GLU A 94 -50.29 -15.32 10.46
CA GLU A 94 -49.76 -16.50 11.19
C GLU A 94 -48.84 -17.38 10.34
N THR A 95 -49.05 -17.41 9.01
CA THR A 95 -48.22 -18.15 8.05
C THR A 95 -46.83 -17.51 7.82
N LEU A 96 -46.61 -16.30 8.32
CA LEU A 96 -45.41 -15.48 8.10
C LEU A 96 -44.21 -16.02 8.89
N ILE A 97 -44.44 -16.54 10.10
CA ILE A 97 -43.39 -17.09 10.99
C ILE A 97 -42.74 -18.34 10.36
N HIS A 98 -43.53 -19.19 9.71
CA HIS A 98 -43.01 -20.39 9.03
C HIS A 98 -42.28 -20.07 7.72
N ALA A 99 -42.73 -19.08 6.95
CA ALA A 99 -42.12 -18.68 5.68
C ALA A 99 -40.75 -17.98 5.87
N VAL A 100 -40.64 -17.11 6.88
CA VAL A 100 -39.38 -16.42 7.22
C VAL A 100 -38.28 -17.42 7.59
N ASN A 101 -38.59 -18.43 8.40
CA ASN A 101 -37.63 -19.41 8.88
C ASN A 101 -37.16 -20.43 7.82
N LYS A 102 -38.00 -20.77 6.82
CA LYS A 102 -37.66 -21.74 5.75
C LYS A 102 -37.02 -21.10 4.51
N ALA A 103 -37.41 -19.89 4.10
CA ALA A 103 -36.99 -19.31 2.82
C ALA A 103 -35.93 -18.18 2.94
N ASN A 104 -35.47 -17.86 4.16
CA ASN A 104 -34.49 -16.80 4.44
C ASN A 104 -34.87 -15.50 3.70
N ILE A 105 -36.12 -15.12 3.89
CA ILE A 105 -36.77 -13.94 3.33
C ILE A 105 -36.23 -12.72 4.09
N HIS A 106 -35.87 -11.66 3.36
CA HIS A 106 -35.19 -10.49 3.94
C HIS A 106 -36.16 -9.38 4.33
N ALA A 107 -37.36 -9.36 3.74
CA ALA A 107 -38.39 -8.37 4.04
C ALA A 107 -39.79 -8.93 3.74
N CYS A 108 -40.81 -8.38 4.40
CA CYS A 108 -42.20 -8.66 4.11
C CYS A 108 -43.01 -7.36 4.06
N ILE A 109 -44.04 -7.34 3.24
CA ILE A 109 -44.98 -6.22 3.12
C ILE A 109 -46.41 -6.76 3.04
N THR A 110 -47.35 -6.08 3.68
CA THR A 110 -48.75 -6.50 3.71
C THR A 110 -49.53 -5.85 2.58
N SER A 111 -50.39 -6.59 1.87
CA SER A 111 -51.36 -6.06 0.93
C SER A 111 -52.73 -5.88 1.61
N PRO A 112 -53.37 -4.69 1.52
CA PRO A 112 -52.90 -3.48 0.84
C PRO A 112 -51.77 -2.77 1.60
N PHE A 113 -50.82 -2.18 0.87
CA PHE A 113 -49.68 -1.42 1.42
C PHE A 113 -49.79 0.07 1.14
N LYS A 114 -49.15 0.90 1.98
CA LYS A 114 -48.91 2.31 1.64
C LYS A 114 -47.68 2.41 0.73
N ASP A 115 -47.67 3.42 -0.15
CA ASP A 115 -46.57 3.65 -1.08
C ASP A 115 -45.24 3.84 -0.33
N GLU A 116 -45.24 4.58 0.78
CA GLU A 116 -44.07 4.81 1.64
C GLU A 116 -43.47 3.50 2.18
N ASP A 117 -44.31 2.55 2.61
CA ASP A 117 -43.87 1.27 3.18
C ASP A 117 -43.12 0.42 2.13
N LEU A 118 -43.62 0.41 0.89
CA LEU A 118 -42.96 -0.30 -0.22
C LEU A 118 -41.61 0.34 -0.57
N ILE A 119 -41.56 1.67 -0.59
CA ILE A 119 -40.33 2.43 -0.88
C ILE A 119 -39.27 2.15 0.19
N ASP A 120 -39.63 2.21 1.46
CA ASP A 120 -38.68 2.02 2.55
C ASP A 120 -38.17 0.58 2.62
N GLN A 121 -39.04 -0.40 2.44
CA GLN A 121 -38.64 -1.81 2.42
C GLN A 121 -37.74 -2.12 1.22
N THR A 122 -38.04 -1.60 0.03
CA THR A 122 -37.19 -1.80 -1.15
C THR A 122 -35.84 -1.08 -1.03
N ARG A 123 -35.78 0.13 -0.45
CA ARG A 123 -34.51 0.81 -0.12
C ARG A 123 -33.68 0.02 0.88
N ASN A 124 -34.31 -0.55 1.91
CA ASN A 124 -33.63 -1.38 2.91
C ASN A 124 -33.06 -2.67 2.29
N CYS A 125 -33.86 -3.39 1.49
CA CYS A 125 -33.37 -4.54 0.73
C CYS A 125 -32.21 -4.14 -0.20
N PHE A 126 -32.31 -3.03 -0.92
CA PHE A 126 -31.22 -2.60 -1.79
C PHE A 126 -29.93 -2.28 -1.03
N ARG A 127 -30.05 -1.69 0.16
CA ARG A 127 -28.91 -1.44 1.05
C ARG A 127 -28.27 -2.77 1.48
N GLN A 128 -29.08 -3.75 1.90
CA GLN A 128 -28.60 -5.08 2.27
C GLN A 128 -27.94 -5.83 1.10
N PHE A 129 -28.52 -5.73 -0.10
CA PHE A 129 -27.94 -6.25 -1.34
C PHE A 129 -26.55 -5.67 -1.60
N LYS A 130 -26.40 -4.33 -1.53
CA LYS A 130 -25.12 -3.65 -1.69
C LYS A 130 -24.09 -4.12 -0.65
N HIS A 131 -24.50 -4.27 0.60
CA HIS A 131 -23.61 -4.78 1.65
C HIS A 131 -23.22 -6.24 1.44
N ALA A 132 -24.14 -7.10 1.01
CA ALA A 132 -23.86 -8.50 0.70
C ALA A 132 -22.88 -8.63 -0.48
N LEU A 133 -23.12 -7.87 -1.56
CA LEU A 133 -22.23 -7.82 -2.72
C LEU A 133 -20.83 -7.33 -2.33
N LYS A 134 -20.73 -6.24 -1.57
CA LYS A 134 -19.46 -5.70 -1.08
C LYS A 134 -18.72 -6.68 -0.18
N ARG A 135 -19.42 -7.37 0.74
CA ARG A 135 -18.82 -8.41 1.60
C ARG A 135 -18.26 -9.58 0.80
N GLN A 136 -18.98 -10.04 -0.23
CA GLN A 136 -18.48 -11.13 -1.08
C GLN A 136 -17.24 -10.69 -1.88
N GLN A 137 -17.24 -9.45 -2.39
CA GLN A 137 -16.07 -8.87 -3.08
C GLN A 137 -14.86 -8.79 -2.14
N LEU A 138 -15.05 -8.26 -0.93
CA LEU A 138 -13.98 -8.19 0.09
C LEU A 138 -13.44 -9.58 0.44
N LYS A 139 -14.31 -10.58 0.63
CA LYS A 139 -13.89 -11.95 0.95
C LYS A 139 -12.98 -12.53 -0.15
N ARG A 140 -13.27 -12.25 -1.42
CA ARG A 140 -12.45 -12.71 -2.55
C ARG A 140 -11.11 -11.96 -2.63
N VAL A 141 -11.10 -10.65 -2.38
CA VAL A 141 -9.85 -9.86 -2.30
C VAL A 141 -8.96 -10.36 -1.16
N VAL A 142 -9.52 -10.61 0.02
CA VAL A 142 -8.78 -11.14 1.18
C VAL A 142 -8.17 -12.51 0.86
N LEU A 143 -8.92 -13.41 0.19
CA LEU A 143 -8.37 -14.69 -0.25
C LEU A 143 -7.21 -14.53 -1.25
N HIS A 144 -7.35 -13.60 -2.20
CA HIS A 144 -6.29 -13.29 -3.17
C HIS A 144 -5.03 -12.73 -2.50
N GLN A 145 -5.20 -11.75 -1.60
CA GLN A 145 -4.10 -11.16 -0.83
C GLN A 145 -3.41 -12.19 0.05
N ASN A 146 -4.15 -13.10 0.68
CA ASN A 146 -3.58 -14.19 1.48
C ASN A 146 -2.73 -15.16 0.63
N LYS A 147 -3.13 -15.44 -0.61
CA LYS A 147 -2.31 -16.25 -1.53
C LYS A 147 -1.06 -15.51 -2.00
N GLN A 148 -1.18 -14.23 -2.36
CA GLN A 148 -0.01 -13.40 -2.71
C GLN A 148 0.97 -13.30 -1.53
N LEU A 149 0.44 -13.12 -0.32
CA LEU A 149 1.23 -13.09 0.90
C LEU A 149 1.97 -14.42 1.08
N LEU A 150 1.30 -15.56 0.90
CA LEU A 150 1.93 -16.88 0.97
C LEU A 150 3.07 -17.04 -0.06
N GLU A 151 2.86 -16.60 -1.30
CA GLU A 151 3.90 -16.64 -2.35
C GLU A 151 5.10 -15.74 -2.02
N ILE A 152 4.83 -14.54 -1.49
CA ILE A 152 5.88 -13.64 -1.02
C ILE A 152 6.62 -14.25 0.17
N THR A 153 5.92 -14.82 1.14
CA THR A 153 6.53 -15.51 2.29
C THR A 153 7.39 -16.69 1.82
N GLN A 154 6.96 -17.46 0.82
CA GLN A 154 7.77 -18.54 0.25
C GLN A 154 9.03 -17.99 -0.47
N LYS A 155 8.91 -16.92 -1.25
CA LYS A 155 10.06 -16.27 -1.91
C LYS A 155 11.03 -15.66 -0.89
N LEU A 156 10.52 -15.02 0.15
CA LEU A 156 11.31 -14.47 1.25
C LEU A 156 12.01 -15.57 2.02
N LYS A 157 11.34 -16.68 2.33
CA LYS A 157 11.94 -17.84 2.99
C LYS A 157 13.08 -18.44 2.14
N LYS A 158 12.92 -18.54 0.82
CA LYS A 158 13.99 -18.94 -0.10
C LYS A 158 15.18 -17.98 -0.07
N LYS A 159 14.93 -16.67 -0.08
CA LYS A 159 15.99 -15.65 0.05
C LYS A 159 16.67 -15.70 1.42
N GLU A 160 15.91 -15.85 2.49
CA GLU A 160 16.40 -15.98 3.87
C GLU A 160 17.30 -17.21 4.01
N THR A 161 16.91 -18.36 3.45
CA THR A 161 17.77 -19.54 3.41
C THR A 161 19.06 -19.30 2.60
N ALA A 162 18.98 -18.57 1.48
CA ALA A 162 20.15 -18.23 0.67
C ALA A 162 21.10 -17.25 1.40
N TYR A 163 20.56 -16.23 2.07
CA TYR A 163 21.35 -15.31 2.89
C TYR A 163 21.93 -16.00 4.12
N THR A 164 21.21 -16.93 4.74
CA THR A 164 21.71 -17.71 5.88
C THR A 164 22.87 -18.60 5.44
N HIS A 165 22.77 -19.23 4.27
CA HIS A 165 23.87 -19.97 3.66
C HIS A 165 25.08 -19.07 3.39
N LEU A 166 24.88 -17.89 2.79
CA LEU A 166 25.95 -16.93 2.52
C LEU A 166 26.60 -16.38 3.80
N ILE A 167 25.80 -16.08 4.83
CA ILE A 167 26.30 -15.65 6.14
C ILE A 167 27.12 -16.76 6.79
N ASN A 168 26.67 -18.02 6.72
CA ASN A 168 27.43 -19.15 7.25
C ASN A 168 28.73 -19.37 6.47
N GLU A 169 28.71 -19.20 5.15
CA GLU A 169 29.91 -19.23 4.31
C GLU A 169 30.90 -18.13 4.71
N LYS A 170 30.43 -16.88 4.88
CA LYS A 170 31.26 -15.76 5.34
C LYS A 170 31.74 -15.93 6.77
N LYS A 171 30.93 -16.47 7.68
CA LYS A 171 31.35 -16.82 9.04
C LYS A 171 32.45 -17.87 9.04
N ASN A 172 32.33 -18.91 8.21
CA ASN A 172 33.38 -19.91 8.04
C ASN A 172 34.66 -19.30 7.45
N GLN A 173 34.53 -18.36 6.51
CA GLN A 173 35.66 -17.60 5.95
C GLN A 173 36.33 -16.74 7.02
N ILE A 174 35.57 -16.03 7.85
CA ILE A 174 36.07 -15.25 8.98
C ILE A 174 36.73 -16.16 10.02
N LEU A 175 36.17 -17.34 10.30
CA LEU A 175 36.74 -18.29 11.25
C LEU A 175 38.09 -18.82 10.74
N ARG A 176 38.20 -19.15 9.45
CA ARG A 176 39.46 -19.52 8.79
C ARG A 176 40.49 -18.38 8.81
N LEU A 177 40.04 -17.14 8.60
CA LEU A 177 40.92 -15.97 8.68
C LEU A 177 41.35 -15.67 10.11
N LYS A 178 40.47 -15.89 11.11
CA LYS A 178 40.80 -15.77 12.53
C LYS A 178 41.72 -16.88 13.01
N SER A 179 41.55 -18.11 12.54
CA SER A 179 42.47 -19.21 12.86
C SER A 179 43.84 -18.93 12.24
N LYS A 180 43.90 -18.52 10.96
CA LYS A 180 45.15 -18.07 10.32
C LYS A 180 45.76 -16.89 11.04
N LYS A 181 44.95 -15.91 11.47
CA LYS A 181 45.42 -14.76 12.25
C LYS A 181 46.02 -15.22 13.58
N ARG A 182 45.37 -16.13 14.30
CA ARG A 182 45.90 -16.73 15.54
C ARG A 182 47.14 -17.58 15.31
N GLU A 183 47.23 -18.32 14.21
CA GLU A 183 48.43 -19.07 13.82
C GLU A 183 49.59 -18.12 13.50
N ILE A 184 49.31 -17.01 12.82
CA ILE A 184 50.29 -15.96 12.53
C ILE A 184 50.70 -15.23 13.81
N GLU A 185 49.76 -14.88 14.69
CA GLU A 185 50.03 -14.23 15.98
C GLU A 185 50.79 -15.16 16.92
N ALA A 186 50.45 -16.45 16.99
CA ALA A 186 51.20 -17.46 17.74
C ALA A 186 52.59 -17.71 17.15
N ALA A 187 52.75 -17.62 15.82
CA ALA A 187 54.05 -17.66 15.16
C ALA A 187 54.85 -16.36 15.37
N HIS A 188 54.18 -15.23 15.61
CA HIS A 188 54.81 -13.94 15.91
C HIS A 188 55.27 -13.86 17.38
N ASP A 189 54.49 -14.41 18.31
CA ASP A 189 54.88 -14.53 19.73
C ASP A 189 56.04 -15.52 19.93
N LEU A 190 56.21 -16.51 19.03
CA LEU A 190 57.41 -17.36 19.00
C LEU A 190 58.65 -16.67 18.40
N ASN A 191 58.52 -15.47 17.83
CA ASN A 191 59.60 -14.77 17.14
C ASN A 191 60.13 -13.57 17.93
N ILE A 192 60.12 -13.66 19.26
CA ILE A 192 60.82 -12.72 20.14
C ILE A 192 62.32 -13.10 20.17
N ASN A 193 63.12 -12.29 19.50
CA ASN A 193 64.58 -12.18 19.61
C ASN A 193 65.40 -13.48 19.51
N ILE A 194 65.61 -13.95 18.28
CA ILE A 194 66.79 -14.77 17.97
C ILE A 194 67.94 -13.81 17.66
N SER A 195 68.68 -13.40 18.68
CA SER A 195 69.96 -12.71 18.48
C SER A 195 70.94 -13.65 17.77
N LEU A 196 71.71 -13.13 16.80
CA LEU A 196 72.69 -13.88 16.01
C LEU A 196 73.67 -14.69 16.89
N SER A 197 73.99 -14.18 18.09
CA SER A 197 74.78 -14.86 19.12
C SER A 197 74.20 -16.20 19.56
N ARG A 198 72.88 -16.30 19.69
CA ARG A 198 72.18 -17.52 20.13
C ARG A 198 72.14 -18.61 19.04
N LEU A 199 72.19 -18.19 17.77
CA LEU A 199 72.28 -19.08 16.60
C LEU A 199 73.68 -19.64 16.40
N MET A 200 74.71 -18.87 16.76
CA MET A 200 76.12 -19.28 16.68
C MET A 200 76.49 -20.31 17.78
N ASP A 201 75.94 -20.15 18.99
CA ASP A 201 76.13 -21.11 20.09
C ASP A 201 75.48 -22.47 19.80
N ASP A 202 74.27 -22.48 19.23
CA ASP A 202 73.51 -23.72 18.94
C ASP A 202 74.13 -24.56 17.81
N LYS A 203 75.03 -23.96 17.02
CA LYS A 203 75.82 -24.61 15.96
C LYS A 203 77.25 -24.94 16.37
N GLY A 204 77.67 -24.57 17.59
CA GLY A 204 79.01 -24.87 18.12
C GLY A 204 80.14 -24.12 17.39
N ILE A 205 79.88 -22.92 16.87
CA ILE A 205 80.85 -22.16 16.08
C ILE A 205 81.59 -21.18 16.99
N MET A 206 82.89 -21.43 17.23
CA MET A 206 83.76 -20.50 17.96
C MET A 206 84.07 -19.27 17.10
N PRO A 207 84.09 -18.05 17.68
CA PRO A 207 84.27 -16.81 16.93
C PRO A 207 85.74 -16.60 16.60
N SER A 208 86.23 -17.22 15.53
CA SER A 208 87.46 -16.79 14.87
C SER A 208 87.09 -16.05 13.58
N GLN A 209 87.79 -14.94 13.32
CA GLN A 209 87.51 -14.05 12.17
C GLN A 209 87.52 -14.80 10.82
N ASP A 210 88.33 -15.85 10.70
CA ASP A 210 88.43 -16.66 9.47
C ASP A 210 87.29 -17.65 9.30
N ALA A 211 86.74 -18.22 10.39
CA ALA A 211 85.63 -19.17 10.30
C ALA A 211 84.33 -18.47 9.87
N PHE A 212 84.07 -17.28 10.41
CA PHE A 212 82.93 -16.46 10.01
C PHE A 212 83.04 -15.99 8.56
N LYS A 213 84.24 -15.57 8.14
CA LYS A 213 84.49 -15.15 6.76
C LYS A 213 84.24 -16.30 5.76
N LYS A 214 84.63 -17.52 6.13
CA LYS A 214 84.45 -18.72 5.30
C LYS A 214 82.98 -19.14 5.17
N GLU A 215 82.20 -19.10 6.25
CA GLU A 215 80.75 -19.36 6.18
C GLU A 215 79.99 -18.23 5.48
N PHE A 216 80.40 -16.97 5.66
CA PHE A 216 79.77 -15.84 4.99
C PHE A 216 79.98 -15.91 3.47
N ILE A 217 81.18 -16.29 3.01
CA ILE A 217 81.46 -16.53 1.58
C ILE A 217 80.63 -17.70 1.06
N ALA A 218 80.52 -18.81 1.80
CA ALA A 218 79.71 -19.95 1.39
C ALA A 218 78.20 -19.62 1.29
N LEU A 219 77.69 -18.81 2.22
CA LEU A 219 76.31 -18.33 2.20
C LEU A 219 76.07 -17.41 1.00
N TYR A 220 77.02 -16.51 0.75
CA TYR A 220 76.97 -15.59 -0.38
C TYR A 220 77.00 -16.35 -1.72
N GLU A 221 77.89 -17.33 -1.90
CA GLU A 221 77.95 -18.17 -3.10
C GLU A 221 76.65 -18.96 -3.31
N THR A 222 76.03 -19.43 -2.23
CA THR A 222 74.74 -20.15 -2.31
C THR A 222 73.61 -19.23 -2.76
N ILE A 223 73.59 -17.99 -2.26
CA ILE A 223 72.60 -16.97 -2.64
C ILE A 223 72.81 -16.54 -4.09
N GLN A 224 74.06 -16.33 -4.51
CA GLN A 224 74.40 -15.94 -5.87
C GLN A 224 74.02 -17.04 -6.88
N ASN A 225 74.32 -18.30 -6.58
CA ASN A 225 73.94 -19.44 -7.42
C ASN A 225 72.41 -19.60 -7.55
N PHE A 226 71.67 -19.29 -6.48
CA PHE A 226 70.20 -19.25 -6.54
C PHE A 226 69.68 -18.13 -7.44
N PHE A 227 70.29 -16.94 -7.38
CA PHE A 227 69.96 -15.83 -8.28
C PHE A 227 70.34 -16.13 -9.74
N ASP A 228 71.48 -16.78 -9.99
CA ASP A 228 71.90 -17.20 -11.34
C ASP A 228 70.95 -18.24 -11.94
N GLN A 229 70.47 -19.19 -11.12
CA GLN A 229 69.45 -20.16 -11.54
C GLN A 229 68.11 -19.49 -11.88
N LEU A 230 67.73 -18.46 -11.12
CA LEU A 230 66.53 -17.68 -11.41
C LEU A 230 66.72 -16.83 -12.67
N SER A 231 67.87 -16.19 -12.85
CA SER A 231 68.14 -15.35 -14.03
C SER A 231 68.15 -16.17 -15.31
N ASN A 232 68.75 -17.37 -15.28
CA ASN A 232 68.73 -18.30 -16.41
C ASN A 232 67.32 -18.80 -16.74
N LYS A 233 66.46 -18.99 -15.72
CA LYS A 233 65.08 -19.45 -15.90
C LYS A 233 64.16 -18.38 -16.52
N TYR A 234 64.45 -17.10 -16.30
CA TYR A 234 63.61 -15.99 -16.75
C TYR A 234 64.25 -15.07 -17.80
N HIS A 235 65.43 -15.43 -18.32
CA HIS A 235 66.17 -14.68 -19.36
C HIS A 235 66.40 -13.20 -19.01
N SER A 236 66.73 -12.93 -17.74
CA SER A 236 67.07 -11.60 -17.23
C SER A 236 68.58 -11.46 -17.04
N ASP A 237 69.08 -10.22 -17.06
CA ASP A 237 70.50 -9.93 -16.82
C ASP A 237 70.94 -10.43 -15.43
N PRO A 238 72.10 -11.09 -15.32
CA PRO A 238 72.59 -11.62 -14.05
C PRO A 238 72.83 -10.50 -13.04
N ILE A 239 72.35 -10.69 -11.81
CA ILE A 239 72.49 -9.72 -10.72
C ILE A 239 73.93 -9.79 -10.21
N ASN A 240 74.75 -8.82 -10.61
CA ASN A 240 76.13 -8.72 -10.16
C ASN A 240 76.20 -8.07 -8.79
N LEU A 241 76.29 -8.87 -7.73
CA LEU A 241 76.54 -8.40 -6.36
C LEU A 241 78.06 -8.29 -6.17
N ASN A 242 78.68 -7.13 -6.33
CA ASN A 242 80.14 -7.05 -6.22
C ASN A 242 80.60 -7.18 -4.76
N LEU A 243 81.24 -8.31 -4.41
CA LEU A 243 81.67 -8.65 -3.05
C LEU A 243 82.75 -7.68 -2.50
N GLU A 244 83.58 -7.11 -3.38
CA GLU A 244 84.63 -6.17 -3.00
C GLU A 244 84.08 -4.80 -2.57
N GLU A 245 82.99 -4.32 -3.20
CA GLU A 245 82.35 -3.03 -2.83
C GLU A 245 81.66 -3.08 -1.46
N ILE A 246 81.16 -4.25 -1.06
CA ILE A 246 80.46 -4.44 0.22
C ILE A 246 81.46 -4.59 1.38
N LEU A 247 82.63 -5.18 1.12
CA LEU A 247 83.65 -5.44 2.14
C LEU A 247 84.62 -4.27 2.35
N TYR A 248 84.82 -3.39 1.36
CA TYR A 248 85.78 -2.28 1.43
C TYR A 248 85.24 -0.97 0.82
N PRO A 249 84.37 -0.22 1.53
CA PRO A 249 83.70 0.96 0.99
C PRO A 249 84.60 2.21 0.84
N GLU A 250 85.83 2.24 1.37
CA GLU A 250 86.65 3.47 1.49
C GLU A 250 87.68 3.71 0.36
N LYS A 251 87.56 3.07 -0.82
CA LYS A 251 88.58 3.22 -1.89
C LYS A 251 88.17 3.97 -3.16
N HIS A 252 86.99 4.57 -3.22
CA HIS A 252 86.63 5.45 -4.35
C HIS A 252 86.23 6.84 -3.87
N ASP A 253 87.18 7.76 -3.99
CA ASP A 253 86.98 9.19 -3.77
C ASP A 253 87.09 9.97 -5.10
N ALA A 254 86.24 10.99 -5.21
CA ALA A 254 86.30 12.15 -6.10
C ALA A 254 86.23 11.95 -7.64
N GLN A 255 85.02 12.00 -8.19
CA GLN A 255 84.51 13.09 -9.05
C GLN A 255 83.24 12.65 -9.82
N GLN A 256 82.27 13.57 -9.89
CA GLN A 256 81.00 13.52 -10.63
C GLN A 256 79.80 12.89 -9.90
N ALA A 257 78.99 13.75 -9.29
CA ALA A 257 77.56 13.50 -9.15
C ALA A 257 76.86 13.74 -10.49
N PRO A 258 75.92 12.86 -10.88
CA PRO A 258 74.63 13.35 -11.32
C PRO A 258 73.46 12.69 -10.58
N GLN A 259 72.43 13.50 -10.38
CA GLN A 259 71.10 13.17 -9.92
C GLN A 259 70.50 12.01 -10.72
N THR A 260 69.79 11.07 -10.08
CA THR A 260 68.40 10.62 -10.40
C THR A 260 68.08 9.26 -9.75
N ASN A 261 66.85 9.16 -9.23
CA ASN A 261 66.04 7.96 -8.95
C ASN A 261 66.55 6.93 -7.93
N GLN A 262 65.90 6.93 -6.76
CA GLN A 262 65.74 5.75 -5.91
C GLN A 262 65.07 4.61 -6.69
N PRO A 263 65.54 3.35 -6.60
CA PRO A 263 64.71 2.20 -6.94
C PRO A 263 64.06 1.60 -5.69
N GLU A 264 62.72 1.63 -5.68
CA GLU A 264 61.84 0.81 -4.85
C GLU A 264 61.95 -0.67 -5.23
N TYR A 265 62.60 -1.53 -4.45
CA TYR A 265 62.23 -2.97 -4.44
C TYR A 265 62.34 -3.66 -3.05
N PRO A 266 61.59 -3.24 -1.99
CA PRO A 266 61.48 -4.00 -0.75
C PRO A 266 60.52 -5.21 -0.86
N GLU A 267 59.43 -5.07 -1.62
CA GLU A 267 58.36 -6.10 -1.65
C GLU A 267 58.74 -7.39 -2.38
N LEU A 268 59.63 -7.32 -3.36
CA LEU A 268 59.98 -8.47 -4.19
C LEU A 268 60.90 -9.44 -3.43
N ILE A 269 61.86 -8.91 -2.66
CA ILE A 269 62.76 -9.67 -1.79
C ILE A 269 61.96 -10.33 -0.66
N GLU A 270 60.99 -9.63 -0.08
CA GLU A 270 60.13 -10.18 0.98
C GLU A 270 59.18 -11.28 0.46
N LYS A 271 58.64 -11.15 -0.76
CA LYS A 271 57.80 -12.17 -1.40
C LYS A 271 58.61 -13.43 -1.78
N ILE A 272 59.84 -13.26 -2.26
CA ILE A 272 60.73 -14.38 -2.62
C ILE A 272 61.12 -15.18 -1.36
N LEU A 273 61.50 -14.50 -0.27
CA LEU A 273 61.82 -15.15 1.01
C LEU A 273 60.61 -15.92 1.59
N LYS A 274 59.40 -15.35 1.56
CA LYS A 274 58.18 -16.05 2.02
C LYS A 274 57.85 -17.29 1.20
N SER A 275 58.09 -17.27 -0.12
CA SER A 275 57.80 -18.42 -0.99
C SER A 275 58.77 -19.60 -0.77
N ALA A 276 60.05 -19.33 -0.49
CA ALA A 276 61.06 -20.36 -0.26
C ALA A 276 60.84 -21.14 1.05
N PHE A 277 60.31 -20.49 2.09
CA PHE A 277 60.03 -21.14 3.39
C PHE A 277 58.76 -22.01 3.40
N ILE A 278 57.74 -21.66 2.59
CA ILE A 278 56.47 -22.43 2.54
C ILE A 278 56.64 -23.80 1.88
N HIS A 279 57.57 -23.93 0.93
CA HIS A 279 57.76 -25.20 0.20
C HIS A 279 58.41 -26.32 1.04
N ARG A 280 59.05 -25.98 2.15
CA ARG A 280 59.71 -26.95 3.04
C ARG A 280 58.80 -27.57 4.10
N ALA A 281 57.60 -27.01 4.31
CA ALA A 281 56.69 -27.43 5.39
C ALA A 281 55.63 -28.48 4.97
N ASN A 282 55.41 -28.73 3.68
CA ASN A 282 54.28 -29.53 3.18
C ASN A 282 54.55 -31.03 2.94
N THR A 283 55.67 -31.60 3.40
CA THR A 283 56.00 -33.02 3.17
C THR A 283 55.66 -33.99 4.31
N LYS A 284 54.74 -33.63 5.23
CA LYS A 284 54.26 -34.57 6.25
C LYS A 284 52.78 -34.38 6.60
N LYS A 285 51.89 -35.16 5.96
CA LYS A 285 50.69 -35.84 6.54
C LYS A 285 49.76 -36.38 5.42
N GLN A 286 49.68 -37.70 5.33
CA GLN A 286 48.63 -38.47 4.65
C GLN A 286 47.96 -39.41 5.69
N ASP A 287 46.74 -39.85 5.36
CA ASP A 287 45.92 -40.95 5.92
C ASP A 287 44.93 -40.65 7.07
N HIS A 288 43.62 -40.63 6.74
CA HIS A 288 42.67 -41.72 7.02
C HIS A 288 41.20 -41.36 6.66
N ASP A 289 40.58 -42.17 5.79
CA ASP A 289 39.13 -42.28 5.52
C ASP A 289 38.50 -43.36 6.41
N LEU A 290 37.22 -43.19 6.83
CA LEU A 290 36.33 -44.30 7.23
C LEU A 290 34.82 -43.94 7.08
N ILE A 291 34.07 -44.92 6.57
CA ILE A 291 32.64 -44.99 6.17
C ILE A 291 31.80 -45.62 7.29
N PHE A 292 30.50 -45.30 7.42
CA PHE A 292 29.50 -46.16 8.10
C PHE A 292 28.07 -46.02 7.51
N GLU A 293 27.44 -47.17 7.19
CA GLU A 293 26.01 -47.35 6.89
C GLU A 293 25.23 -47.89 8.12
N PRO A 294 23.89 -47.78 8.18
CA PRO A 294 23.08 -48.14 9.35
C PRO A 294 22.43 -49.54 9.28
N ASN A 295 22.24 -50.11 10.48
CA ASN A 295 21.69 -51.43 10.77
C ASN A 295 20.19 -51.60 10.48
N ASN A 296 19.86 -52.83 10.09
CA ASN A 296 18.52 -53.36 9.86
C ASN A 296 18.11 -54.24 11.06
N THR A 297 16.89 -54.10 11.60
CA THR A 297 16.33 -54.97 12.64
C THR A 297 14.99 -55.57 12.20
N MET A 298 14.86 -56.87 12.42
CA MET A 298 13.79 -57.77 11.99
C MET A 298 12.39 -57.45 12.56
N ILE A 299 11.34 -57.68 11.76
CA ILE A 299 9.98 -58.02 12.24
C ILE A 299 9.35 -59.15 11.42
N ASN A 300 9.13 -60.27 12.12
CA ASN A 300 7.99 -61.18 12.19
C ASN A 300 7.35 -61.87 10.95
N THR A 301 7.44 -63.19 11.04
CA THR A 301 6.97 -64.28 10.17
C THR A 301 5.47 -64.59 10.28
N LYS A 302 4.66 -64.07 9.33
CA LYS A 302 3.49 -64.77 8.78
C LYS A 302 2.98 -64.22 7.43
N GLU A 303 3.84 -63.60 6.63
CA GLU A 303 3.50 -63.10 5.29
C GLU A 303 3.83 -64.11 4.18
N PHE A 304 2.78 -64.45 3.44
CA PHE A 304 2.70 -64.74 2.02
C PHE A 304 3.89 -65.44 1.36
N ILE A 305 3.69 -66.73 1.04
CA ILE A 305 4.55 -67.52 0.15
C ILE A 305 4.71 -66.84 -1.23
N MET A 306 3.81 -65.92 -1.63
CA MET A 306 3.80 -65.21 -2.91
C MET A 306 4.69 -63.96 -2.99
N ASP A 307 4.95 -63.25 -1.89
CA ASP A 307 5.88 -62.09 -1.86
C ASP A 307 7.34 -62.54 -2.08
N LYS A 308 7.60 -63.84 -1.96
CA LYS A 308 8.87 -64.47 -2.34
C LYS A 308 9.02 -64.64 -3.86
N TYR A 309 7.94 -64.53 -4.64
CA TYR A 309 7.95 -64.73 -6.10
C TYR A 309 7.67 -63.45 -6.87
N PHE A 310 6.80 -62.56 -6.37
CA PHE A 310 6.47 -61.30 -7.03
C PHE A 310 6.65 -60.10 -6.11
N GLU A 311 7.24 -59.03 -6.63
CA GLU A 311 7.26 -57.69 -6.03
C GLU A 311 6.22 -56.82 -6.73
N ILE A 312 5.40 -56.09 -5.98
CA ILE A 312 4.52 -55.06 -6.56
C ILE A 312 5.06 -53.69 -6.14
N SER A 313 5.34 -52.84 -7.12
CA SER A 313 5.71 -51.44 -6.89
C SER A 313 4.65 -50.51 -7.47
N ILE A 314 4.13 -49.60 -6.66
CA ILE A 314 3.11 -48.61 -7.03
C ILE A 314 3.79 -47.26 -7.23
N SER A 315 3.38 -46.49 -8.25
CA SER A 315 3.90 -45.14 -8.46
C SER A 315 3.44 -44.17 -7.37
N GLU A 316 4.24 -43.14 -7.08
CA GLU A 316 3.94 -42.16 -6.01
C GLU A 316 2.58 -41.46 -6.19
N ASP A 317 2.16 -41.25 -7.44
CA ASP A 317 0.87 -40.66 -7.81
C ASP A 317 -0.31 -41.66 -7.76
N GLN A 318 -0.04 -42.92 -7.40
CA GLN A 318 -1.02 -44.02 -7.32
C GLN A 318 -1.78 -44.28 -8.64
N THR A 319 -1.21 -43.88 -9.78
CA THR A 319 -1.83 -44.07 -11.11
C THR A 319 -1.28 -45.30 -11.84
N LYS A 320 -0.19 -45.92 -11.37
CA LYS A 320 0.40 -47.11 -11.99
C LYS A 320 0.83 -48.13 -10.94
N ALA A 321 0.61 -49.40 -11.22
CA ALA A 321 1.23 -50.52 -10.50
C ALA A 321 2.08 -51.34 -11.45
N TYR A 322 3.24 -51.76 -10.97
CA TYR A 322 4.15 -52.66 -11.65
C TYR A 322 4.34 -53.92 -10.82
N VAL A 323 4.52 -55.05 -11.49
CA VAL A 323 4.89 -56.33 -10.88
C VAL A 323 6.25 -56.81 -11.42
N GLN A 324 7.08 -57.40 -10.57
CA GLN A 324 8.39 -57.93 -10.92
C GLN A 324 8.59 -59.33 -10.33
N LYS A 325 9.31 -60.22 -11.02
CA LYS A 325 9.63 -61.58 -10.50
C LYS A 325 10.93 -61.55 -9.70
N ILE A 326 10.92 -62.00 -8.45
CA ILE A 326 12.09 -61.92 -7.54
C ILE A 326 12.84 -63.25 -7.41
N LYS A 327 12.18 -64.41 -7.57
CA LYS A 327 12.83 -65.74 -7.50
C LYS A 327 12.81 -66.49 -8.82
N ARG A 328 13.92 -67.15 -9.15
CA ARG A 328 13.98 -68.19 -10.19
C ARG A 328 13.25 -69.44 -9.71
N ALA A 329 12.49 -70.05 -10.61
CA ALA A 329 11.67 -71.23 -10.32
C ALA A 329 12.52 -72.38 -9.75
N ASP A 330 12.15 -72.87 -8.56
CA ASP A 330 12.71 -74.09 -7.99
C ASP A 330 12.01 -75.30 -8.63
N HIS A 331 12.75 -76.26 -9.18
CA HIS A 331 12.21 -77.39 -9.95
C HIS A 331 11.25 -78.32 -9.18
N ASN A 332 11.07 -78.13 -7.86
CA ASN A 332 10.25 -78.99 -6.99
C ASN A 332 9.04 -78.30 -6.33
N LYS A 333 8.61 -77.10 -6.78
CA LYS A 333 7.35 -76.48 -6.33
C LYS A 333 6.55 -75.88 -7.50
N PRO A 334 5.20 -75.95 -7.49
CA PRO A 334 4.39 -75.39 -8.56
C PRO A 334 4.62 -73.89 -8.68
N LEU A 335 4.89 -73.41 -9.91
CA LEU A 335 5.00 -71.98 -10.18
C LEU A 335 3.65 -71.30 -9.90
N PRO A 336 3.65 -70.07 -9.37
CA PRO A 336 2.42 -69.33 -9.13
C PRO A 336 1.70 -69.00 -10.45
N ASN A 337 0.38 -69.18 -10.48
CA ASN A 337 -0.45 -69.04 -11.68
C ASN A 337 -1.12 -67.64 -11.76
N PHE A 338 -1.83 -67.39 -12.87
CA PHE A 338 -2.56 -66.14 -13.11
C PHE A 338 -3.58 -65.80 -12.00
N PHE A 339 -4.29 -66.79 -11.47
CA PHE A 339 -5.25 -66.59 -10.38
C PHE A 339 -4.56 -66.17 -9.08
N ASN A 340 -3.39 -66.74 -8.79
CA ASN A 340 -2.60 -66.33 -7.63
C ASN A 340 -2.14 -64.86 -7.74
N LEU A 341 -1.79 -64.38 -8.94
CA LEU A 341 -1.41 -62.98 -9.17
C LEU A 341 -2.62 -62.03 -9.05
N LEU A 342 -3.80 -62.42 -9.54
CA LEU A 342 -5.03 -61.64 -9.35
C LEU A 342 -5.43 -61.55 -7.88
N ASP A 343 -5.29 -62.62 -7.10
CA ASP A 343 -5.55 -62.59 -5.66
C ASP A 343 -4.56 -61.67 -4.93
N LEU A 344 -3.29 -61.67 -5.35
CA LEU A 344 -2.28 -60.75 -4.82
C LEU A 344 -2.62 -59.28 -5.15
N LEU A 345 -3.08 -58.97 -6.36
CA LEU A 345 -3.54 -57.62 -6.72
C LEU A 345 -4.76 -57.19 -5.89
N LYS A 346 -5.72 -58.09 -5.67
CA LYS A 346 -6.91 -57.84 -4.83
C LYS A 346 -6.54 -57.61 -3.37
N GLN A 347 -5.60 -58.38 -2.83
CA GLN A 347 -5.09 -58.21 -1.46
C GLN A 347 -4.37 -56.85 -1.30
N ASN A 348 -3.64 -56.43 -2.33
CA ASN A 348 -3.04 -55.10 -2.42
C ASN A 348 -4.05 -54.00 -2.83
N ARG A 349 -5.35 -54.31 -2.88
CA ARG A 349 -6.48 -53.42 -3.21
C ARG A 349 -6.43 -52.79 -4.62
N ILE A 350 -5.56 -53.28 -5.50
CA ILE A 350 -5.48 -52.82 -6.90
C ILE A 350 -6.69 -53.40 -7.65
N CYS A 351 -7.62 -52.54 -8.04
CA CYS A 351 -8.92 -52.96 -8.58
C CYS A 351 -9.35 -52.20 -9.85
N HIS A 352 -8.64 -51.13 -10.20
CA HIS A 352 -8.97 -50.27 -11.33
C HIS A 352 -7.83 -50.21 -12.35
N GLY A 353 -8.17 -50.35 -13.63
CA GLY A 353 -7.22 -50.23 -14.74
C GLY A 353 -6.25 -51.41 -14.90
N ILE A 354 -6.59 -52.59 -14.39
CA ILE A 354 -5.78 -53.82 -14.58
C ILE A 354 -5.72 -54.14 -16.07
N LEU A 355 -4.51 -54.43 -16.58
CA LEU A 355 -4.29 -54.82 -17.98
C LEU A 355 -4.94 -56.16 -18.31
N ASP A 356 -5.14 -56.42 -19.59
CA ASP A 356 -5.86 -57.61 -20.06
C ASP A 356 -5.20 -58.93 -19.62
N ASP A 357 -6.06 -59.91 -19.37
CA ASP A 357 -5.70 -61.24 -18.87
C ASP A 357 -4.66 -61.96 -19.76
N GLU A 358 -4.72 -61.74 -21.08
CA GLU A 358 -3.80 -62.36 -22.04
C GLU A 358 -2.38 -61.81 -21.89
N SER A 359 -2.24 -60.49 -21.80
CA SER A 359 -0.95 -59.81 -21.57
C SER A 359 -0.30 -60.23 -20.25
N ILE A 360 -1.09 -60.36 -19.18
CA ILE A 360 -0.59 -60.81 -17.87
C ILE A 360 -0.13 -62.27 -17.93
N LYS A 361 -0.92 -63.18 -18.54
CA LYS A 361 -0.54 -64.59 -18.71
C LYS A 361 0.72 -64.76 -19.56
N ALA A 362 0.82 -64.00 -20.65
CA ALA A 362 2.00 -63.99 -21.52
C ALA A 362 3.26 -63.50 -20.78
N TRP A 363 3.12 -62.50 -19.90
CA TRP A 363 4.23 -62.03 -19.07
C TRP A 363 4.63 -63.05 -18.00
N ILE A 364 3.68 -63.73 -17.35
CA ILE A 364 3.98 -64.81 -16.38
C ILE A 364 4.78 -65.94 -17.04
N ALA A 365 4.48 -66.30 -18.29
CA ALA A 365 5.17 -67.35 -19.02
C ALA A 365 6.61 -66.99 -19.46
N LYS A 366 6.94 -65.69 -19.57
CA LYS A 366 8.29 -65.25 -19.96
C LYS A 366 9.29 -65.33 -18.80
N PRO A 367 10.49 -65.91 -18.99
CA PRO A 367 11.56 -65.87 -17.99
C PRO A 367 12.28 -64.51 -18.03
N SER A 368 11.58 -63.44 -17.65
CA SER A 368 12.15 -62.09 -17.53
C SER A 368 11.97 -61.56 -16.11
N ALA A 369 12.99 -60.86 -15.62
CA ALA A 369 12.99 -60.17 -14.32
C ALA A 369 12.60 -58.68 -14.44
N GLU A 370 12.10 -58.25 -15.60
CA GLU A 370 11.71 -56.86 -15.84
C GLU A 370 10.38 -56.50 -15.16
N LYS A 371 10.25 -55.23 -14.75
CA LYS A 371 9.03 -54.67 -14.20
C LYS A 371 7.95 -54.59 -15.28
N PHE A 372 6.80 -55.21 -15.03
CA PHE A 372 5.64 -55.18 -15.91
C PHE A 372 4.55 -54.28 -15.33
N LEU A 373 4.13 -53.28 -16.10
CA LEU A 373 2.96 -52.48 -15.74
C LEU A 373 1.76 -53.42 -15.70
N ILE A 374 1.06 -53.51 -14.57
CA ILE A 374 -0.06 -54.44 -14.39
C ILE A 374 -1.40 -53.72 -14.17
N ALA A 375 -1.37 -52.47 -13.70
CA ALA A 375 -2.55 -51.62 -13.64
C ALA A 375 -2.23 -50.16 -13.96
N LYS A 376 -3.16 -49.46 -14.62
CA LYS A 376 -3.06 -48.06 -15.03
C LYS A 376 -4.37 -47.32 -14.77
N GLY A 377 -4.36 -46.39 -13.81
CA GLY A 377 -5.45 -45.46 -13.53
C GLY A 377 -5.58 -44.33 -14.56
N THR A 378 -6.55 -43.45 -14.35
CA THR A 378 -6.80 -42.27 -15.18
C THR A 378 -6.21 -41.03 -14.52
N ASN A 379 -5.26 -40.36 -15.19
CA ASN A 379 -4.63 -39.16 -14.63
C ASN A 379 -5.62 -37.98 -14.54
N PRO A 380 -5.58 -37.19 -13.45
CA PRO A 380 -6.33 -35.95 -13.36
C PRO A 380 -5.86 -34.90 -14.38
N ILE A 381 -6.77 -34.06 -14.86
CA ILE A 381 -6.46 -32.87 -15.65
C ILE A 381 -6.55 -31.65 -14.72
N TYR A 382 -5.43 -30.98 -14.47
CA TYR A 382 -5.42 -29.81 -13.59
C TYR A 382 -6.06 -28.59 -14.26
N GLY A 383 -6.81 -27.82 -13.47
CA GLY A 383 -7.34 -26.52 -13.89
C GLY A 383 -6.25 -25.47 -14.07
N ARG A 384 -6.61 -24.32 -14.64
CA ARG A 384 -5.72 -23.14 -14.76
C ARG A 384 -6.33 -21.96 -14.03
N ASP A 385 -5.56 -21.34 -13.15
CA ASP A 385 -5.95 -20.12 -12.42
C ASP A 385 -6.23 -18.96 -13.39
N ALA A 386 -7.17 -18.09 -13.00
CA ALA A 386 -7.45 -16.85 -13.71
C ALA A 386 -6.26 -15.89 -13.60
N LYS A 387 -5.87 -15.29 -14.73
CA LYS A 387 -4.73 -14.36 -14.81
C LYS A 387 -5.21 -12.96 -15.13
N ILE A 388 -4.76 -11.96 -14.36
CA ILE A 388 -4.97 -10.54 -14.66
C ILE A 388 -3.66 -9.95 -15.17
N THR A 389 -3.74 -9.20 -16.27
CA THR A 389 -2.64 -8.44 -16.85
C THR A 389 -2.97 -6.95 -16.78
N PHE A 390 -2.10 -6.17 -16.15
CA PHE A 390 -2.18 -4.71 -16.11
C PHE A 390 -1.33 -4.11 -17.23
N TYR A 391 -1.89 -3.14 -17.95
CA TYR A 391 -1.24 -2.45 -19.07
C TYR A 391 -0.69 -1.06 -18.68
N PHE A 392 -0.47 -0.84 -17.39
CA PHE A 392 0.19 0.33 -16.82
C PHE A 392 1.10 -0.12 -15.67
N LYS A 393 2.10 0.70 -15.30
CA LYS A 393 3.01 0.36 -14.20
C LYS A 393 2.24 0.32 -12.87
N THR A 394 2.34 -0.78 -12.14
CA THR A 394 1.67 -1.00 -10.84
C THR A 394 2.58 -0.75 -9.63
N ASP A 395 3.89 -0.60 -9.84
CA ASP A 395 4.88 -0.45 -8.78
C ASP A 395 5.09 1.05 -8.47
N PHE A 396 4.47 1.53 -7.38
CA PHE A 396 4.62 2.92 -6.90
C PHE A 396 5.74 3.07 -5.86
N THR A 397 6.47 2.01 -5.55
CA THR A 397 7.50 1.98 -4.51
C THR A 397 8.92 2.11 -5.05
N ASP A 398 9.13 2.45 -6.32
CA ASP A 398 10.47 2.57 -6.88
C ASP A 398 11.17 3.82 -6.29
N PRO A 399 12.17 3.66 -5.40
CA PRO A 399 12.87 4.80 -4.82
C PRO A 399 13.78 5.48 -5.86
N GLY A 400 13.92 4.93 -7.07
CA GLY A 400 14.90 5.32 -8.09
C GLY A 400 16.03 4.29 -8.19
N LYS A 401 16.83 4.38 -9.25
CA LYS A 401 17.95 3.47 -9.48
C LYS A 401 18.99 3.58 -8.35
N ILE A 402 19.35 2.47 -7.72
CA ILE A 402 20.43 2.40 -6.74
C ILE A 402 21.75 2.28 -7.51
N GLU A 403 22.61 3.28 -7.36
CA GLU A 403 23.94 3.29 -7.95
C GLU A 403 24.89 2.33 -7.19
N GLU A 404 25.99 1.91 -7.82
CA GLU A 404 26.95 0.94 -7.25
C GLU A 404 27.55 1.39 -5.90
N ASN A 405 27.52 2.69 -5.60
CA ASN A 405 27.97 3.29 -4.34
C ASN A 405 26.89 3.31 -3.23
N GLY A 406 25.71 2.73 -3.46
CA GLY A 406 24.59 2.72 -2.51
C GLY A 406 23.79 4.01 -2.44
N SER A 407 24.11 5.03 -3.26
CA SER A 407 23.30 6.24 -3.40
C SER A 407 22.14 6.01 -4.38
N ILE A 408 21.01 6.67 -4.13
CA ILE A 408 19.81 6.49 -4.94
C ILE A 408 19.73 7.65 -5.94
N ASN A 409 19.79 7.34 -7.23
CA ASN A 409 19.64 8.30 -8.30
C ASN A 409 18.15 8.59 -8.54
N PHE A 410 17.64 9.56 -7.78
CA PHE A 410 16.25 9.99 -7.81
C PHE A 410 15.80 10.67 -9.11
N ARG A 411 16.70 10.87 -10.10
CA ARG A 411 16.37 11.46 -11.40
C ARG A 411 15.82 10.43 -12.39
N GLU A 412 16.12 9.15 -12.21
CA GLU A 412 15.66 8.05 -13.07
C GLU A 412 14.56 7.23 -12.38
N ARG A 413 13.47 7.88 -11.94
CA ARG A 413 12.31 7.21 -11.32
C ARG A 413 11.34 6.58 -12.35
N GLY A 414 11.75 6.51 -13.61
CA GLY A 414 10.91 6.10 -14.73
C GLY A 414 9.80 7.10 -15.08
N GLU A 415 9.21 6.94 -16.27
CA GLU A 415 8.05 7.72 -16.69
C GLU A 415 6.80 7.36 -15.88
N ILE A 416 6.08 8.39 -15.44
CA ILE A 416 4.73 8.29 -14.86
C ILE A 416 3.80 7.82 -15.97
N SER A 417 3.12 6.69 -15.76
CA SER A 417 2.20 6.15 -16.77
C SER A 417 1.00 7.09 -16.93
N HIS A 418 0.80 7.63 -18.13
CA HIS A 418 -0.37 8.43 -18.49
C HIS A 418 -1.20 7.66 -19.54
N VAL A 419 -2.52 7.65 -19.39
CA VAL A 419 -3.44 6.96 -20.30
C VAL A 419 -4.41 7.95 -20.92
N LYS A 420 -4.69 7.77 -22.21
CA LYS A 420 -5.77 8.46 -22.91
C LYS A 420 -7.07 7.69 -22.75
N LYS A 421 -8.19 8.39 -22.76
CA LYS A 421 -9.54 7.84 -22.84
C LYS A 421 -9.60 6.80 -23.95
N GLY A 422 -10.10 5.62 -23.61
CA GLY A 422 -10.18 4.46 -24.48
C GLY A 422 -8.98 3.51 -24.43
N ASN A 423 -7.88 3.86 -23.75
CA ASN A 423 -6.77 2.92 -23.57
C ASN A 423 -7.17 1.73 -22.68
N LEU A 424 -6.65 0.55 -23.01
CA LEU A 424 -6.83 -0.68 -22.24
C LEU A 424 -5.95 -0.61 -20.98
N LEU A 425 -6.56 -0.81 -19.82
CA LEU A 425 -5.91 -0.78 -18.51
C LEU A 425 -5.68 -2.18 -17.94
N VAL A 426 -6.67 -3.06 -18.11
CA VAL A 426 -6.67 -4.41 -17.53
C VAL A 426 -7.24 -5.41 -18.51
N GLN A 427 -6.66 -6.60 -18.56
CA GLN A 427 -7.24 -7.79 -19.21
C GLN A 427 -7.21 -8.99 -18.27
N LYS A 428 -8.36 -9.63 -18.11
CA LYS A 428 -8.54 -10.88 -17.37
C LYS A 428 -8.67 -12.06 -18.34
N VAL A 429 -7.88 -13.10 -18.09
CA VAL A 429 -8.09 -14.45 -18.63
C VAL A 429 -8.83 -15.26 -17.55
N PRO A 430 -10.03 -15.78 -17.83
CA PRO A 430 -10.83 -16.52 -16.86
C PRO A 430 -10.17 -17.84 -16.45
N ALA A 431 -10.55 -18.37 -15.28
CA ALA A 431 -10.10 -19.67 -14.81
C ALA A 431 -10.64 -20.80 -15.70
N GLN A 432 -9.92 -21.91 -15.78
CA GLN A 432 -10.34 -23.12 -16.49
C GLN A 432 -10.41 -24.29 -15.49
N ASP A 433 -11.57 -24.95 -15.42
CA ASP A 433 -11.79 -26.06 -14.50
C ASP A 433 -10.94 -27.29 -14.86
N GLY A 434 -10.46 -27.98 -13.82
CA GLY A 434 -9.83 -29.29 -13.94
C GLY A 434 -10.85 -30.42 -14.05
N LYS A 435 -10.40 -31.62 -14.43
CA LYS A 435 -11.18 -32.85 -14.38
C LYS A 435 -10.53 -33.86 -13.42
N PRO A 436 -11.28 -34.46 -12.48
CA PRO A 436 -10.72 -35.44 -11.56
C PRO A 436 -10.26 -36.71 -12.29
N GLY A 437 -9.21 -37.34 -11.76
CA GLY A 437 -8.70 -38.63 -12.20
C GLY A 437 -9.25 -39.79 -11.39
N ILE A 438 -8.79 -41.02 -11.64
CA ILE A 438 -9.13 -42.23 -10.86
C ILE A 438 -7.86 -43.03 -10.63
N SER A 439 -7.53 -43.34 -9.36
CA SER A 439 -6.36 -44.14 -8.99
C SER A 439 -6.54 -45.62 -9.34
N ILE A 440 -5.46 -46.41 -9.28
CA ILE A 440 -5.51 -47.87 -9.47
C ILE A 440 -6.33 -48.61 -8.40
N PHE A 441 -6.67 -47.92 -7.31
CA PHE A 441 -7.51 -48.41 -6.22
C PHE A 441 -9.01 -48.05 -6.40
N GLY A 442 -9.37 -47.44 -7.54
CA GLY A 442 -10.74 -47.02 -7.83
C GLY A 442 -11.20 -45.77 -7.07
N VAL A 443 -10.28 -45.05 -6.42
CA VAL A 443 -10.58 -43.82 -5.67
C VAL A 443 -10.43 -42.61 -6.60
N PRO A 444 -11.41 -41.69 -6.67
CA PRO A 444 -11.29 -40.48 -7.47
C PRO A 444 -10.16 -39.58 -6.93
N ILE A 445 -9.27 -39.16 -7.84
CA ILE A 445 -8.18 -38.21 -7.56
C ILE A 445 -8.75 -36.80 -7.81
N THR A 446 -9.07 -36.11 -6.74
CA THR A 446 -9.63 -34.74 -6.78
C THR A 446 -8.60 -33.75 -7.27
N VAL A 447 -9.03 -32.80 -8.11
CA VAL A 447 -8.23 -31.64 -8.53
C VAL A 447 -8.76 -30.40 -7.84
N ASP A 448 -7.84 -29.54 -7.40
CA ASP A 448 -8.19 -28.27 -6.77
C ASP A 448 -8.98 -27.38 -7.73
N GLU A 449 -9.97 -26.66 -7.20
CA GLU A 449 -10.71 -25.65 -7.97
C GLU A 449 -9.76 -24.51 -8.39
N PRO A 450 -9.80 -24.08 -9.66
CA PRO A 450 -8.89 -23.06 -10.16
C PRO A 450 -9.20 -21.71 -9.50
N MET A 451 -8.16 -20.95 -9.19
CA MET A 451 -8.33 -19.69 -8.47
C MET A 451 -8.86 -18.58 -9.39
N GLU A 452 -9.94 -17.93 -8.96
CA GLU A 452 -10.48 -16.72 -9.59
C GLU A 452 -9.70 -15.46 -9.18
N SER A 453 -9.42 -14.58 -10.15
CA SER A 453 -8.77 -13.28 -9.95
C SER A 453 -9.75 -12.16 -10.30
N ILE A 454 -9.78 -11.08 -9.51
CA ILE A 454 -10.75 -9.97 -9.65
C ILE A 454 -10.03 -8.62 -9.68
N PHE A 455 -10.51 -7.72 -10.54
CA PHE A 455 -10.22 -6.29 -10.49
C PHE A 455 -11.52 -5.51 -10.31
N ILE A 456 -11.46 -4.32 -9.71
CA ILE A 456 -12.64 -3.46 -9.47
C ILE A 456 -12.53 -2.21 -10.37
N PRO A 457 -13.55 -1.88 -11.17
CA PRO A 457 -13.58 -0.62 -11.91
C PRO A 457 -13.79 0.56 -10.96
N GLY A 458 -12.82 1.46 -10.88
CA GLY A 458 -12.83 2.71 -10.10
C GLY A 458 -13.23 3.94 -10.92
N SER A 459 -13.12 5.12 -10.33
CA SER A 459 -13.36 6.41 -11.00
C SER A 459 -12.52 6.55 -12.27
N GLY A 460 -13.07 7.20 -13.30
CA GLY A 460 -12.35 7.40 -14.56
C GLY A 460 -12.14 6.14 -15.41
N THR A 461 -12.79 5.01 -15.11
CA THR A 461 -12.69 3.77 -15.91
C THR A 461 -14.03 3.28 -16.49
N LYS A 462 -13.97 2.44 -17.52
CA LYS A 462 -15.10 1.83 -18.21
C LYS A 462 -14.81 0.35 -18.49
N ILE A 463 -15.66 -0.55 -17.98
CA ILE A 463 -15.53 -2.01 -18.20
C ILE A 463 -16.15 -2.44 -19.54
N SER A 464 -15.60 -3.47 -20.18
CA SER A 464 -16.18 -4.13 -21.36
C SER A 464 -17.47 -4.89 -21.03
N GLU A 465 -18.27 -5.18 -22.06
CA GLU A 465 -19.53 -5.94 -21.93
C GLU A 465 -19.31 -7.37 -21.42
N ASP A 466 -18.21 -8.01 -21.83
CA ASP A 466 -17.79 -9.34 -21.38
C ASP A 466 -17.22 -9.37 -19.95
N GLY A 467 -16.99 -8.19 -19.34
CA GLY A 467 -16.39 -8.08 -18.00
C GLY A 467 -14.92 -8.47 -17.91
N LEU A 468 -14.25 -8.77 -19.03
CA LEU A 468 -12.86 -9.25 -19.07
C LEU A 468 -11.85 -8.13 -19.28
N ARG A 469 -12.25 -6.95 -19.74
CA ARG A 469 -11.37 -5.82 -20.05
C ARG A 469 -11.81 -4.54 -19.33
N LEU A 470 -10.85 -3.73 -18.91
CA LEU A 470 -11.09 -2.41 -18.34
C LEU A 470 -10.39 -1.34 -19.18
N TYR A 471 -11.09 -0.26 -19.50
CA TYR A 471 -10.59 0.86 -20.30
C TYR A 471 -10.62 2.17 -19.51
N ALA A 472 -9.77 3.12 -19.89
CA ALA A 472 -9.83 4.49 -19.40
C ALA A 472 -11.09 5.20 -19.94
N ALA A 473 -11.87 5.83 -19.09
CA ALA A 473 -13.04 6.63 -19.46
C ALA A 473 -12.72 8.12 -19.63
N ILE A 474 -11.61 8.57 -19.06
CA ILE A 474 -11.06 9.94 -19.16
C ILE A 474 -9.55 9.85 -19.40
N ASP A 475 -8.95 10.96 -19.84
CA ASP A 475 -7.49 11.11 -19.88
C ASP A 475 -6.97 11.30 -18.45
N GLY A 476 -5.80 10.75 -18.13
CA GLY A 476 -5.17 10.95 -16.82
C GLY A 476 -4.24 9.83 -16.37
N GLN A 477 -3.96 9.78 -15.08
CA GLN A 477 -3.04 8.80 -14.49
C GLN A 477 -3.81 7.57 -13.99
N PRO A 478 -3.48 6.34 -14.43
CA PRO A 478 -4.06 5.12 -13.90
C PRO A 478 -3.45 4.79 -12.53
N HIS A 479 -4.29 4.44 -11.56
CA HIS A 479 -3.90 4.03 -10.23
C HIS A 479 -4.59 2.72 -9.84
N ILE A 480 -3.85 1.84 -9.15
CA ILE A 480 -4.40 0.62 -8.55
C ILE A 480 -4.21 0.65 -7.03
N ASP A 481 -5.30 0.47 -6.29
CA ASP A 481 -5.25 0.39 -4.83
C ASP A 481 -5.02 -1.05 -4.34
N ALA A 482 -4.80 -1.19 -3.02
CA ALA A 482 -4.60 -2.50 -2.38
C ALA A 482 -5.79 -3.47 -2.54
N LEU A 483 -6.99 -2.97 -2.86
CA LEU A 483 -8.20 -3.76 -3.11
C LEU A 483 -8.35 -4.16 -4.59
N CYS A 484 -7.32 -3.90 -5.42
CA CYS A 484 -7.34 -4.09 -6.87
C CYS A 484 -8.38 -3.23 -7.60
N THR A 485 -8.75 -2.08 -7.01
CA THR A 485 -9.55 -1.05 -7.69
C THR A 485 -8.66 -0.26 -8.63
N VAL A 486 -9.00 -0.27 -9.92
CA VAL A 486 -8.27 0.47 -10.94
C VAL A 486 -9.05 1.74 -11.27
N SER A 487 -8.43 2.89 -11.09
CA SER A 487 -8.99 4.22 -11.35
C SER A 487 -8.12 5.01 -12.31
N VAL A 488 -8.67 6.02 -12.97
CA VAL A 488 -7.92 7.03 -13.74
C VAL A 488 -8.26 8.40 -13.15
N ASN A 489 -7.25 9.11 -12.68
CA ASN A 489 -7.39 10.42 -12.05
C ASN A 489 -7.02 11.52 -13.06
N PRO A 490 -7.79 12.62 -13.14
CA PRO A 490 -7.50 13.71 -14.07
C PRO A 490 -6.24 14.47 -13.62
N GLU A 491 -5.37 14.79 -14.59
CA GLU A 491 -4.11 15.53 -14.39
C GLU A 491 -4.14 16.85 -15.18
N LEU A 492 -3.73 17.95 -14.56
CA LEU A 492 -3.60 19.26 -15.20
C LEU A 492 -2.13 19.53 -15.52
N VAL A 493 -1.76 19.46 -16.80
CA VAL A 493 -0.40 19.78 -17.25
C VAL A 493 -0.35 21.19 -17.83
N ILE A 494 0.44 22.06 -17.20
CA ILE A 494 0.73 23.41 -17.65
C ILE A 494 2.13 23.39 -18.29
N PRO A 495 2.22 23.55 -19.62
CA PRO A 495 3.48 23.39 -20.35
C PRO A 495 4.49 24.52 -20.07
N GLY A 496 4.03 25.66 -19.54
CA GLY A 496 4.84 26.83 -19.23
C GLY A 496 4.73 27.27 -17.77
N ASP A 497 4.81 28.59 -17.57
CA ASP A 497 4.74 29.24 -16.26
C ASP A 497 3.28 29.48 -15.83
N VAL A 498 3.09 29.61 -14.52
CA VAL A 498 1.84 30.14 -13.96
C VAL A 498 2.04 31.64 -13.76
N ASP A 499 1.47 32.42 -14.67
CA ASP A 499 1.57 33.88 -14.74
C ASP A 499 0.19 34.49 -15.11
N PHE A 500 0.15 35.76 -15.53
CA PHE A 500 -1.10 36.43 -15.91
C PHE A 500 -1.84 35.77 -17.09
N LYS A 501 -1.17 34.94 -17.90
CA LYS A 501 -1.80 34.19 -18.99
C LYS A 501 -2.51 32.94 -18.47
N THR A 502 -1.93 32.28 -17.47
CA THR A 502 -2.47 31.06 -16.86
C THR A 502 -3.50 31.37 -15.78
N GLY A 503 -3.23 32.39 -14.96
CA GLY A 503 -4.05 32.78 -13.81
C GLY A 503 -3.90 31.85 -12.61
N ASN A 504 -4.72 32.08 -11.58
CA ASN A 504 -4.78 31.22 -10.40
C ASN A 504 -5.37 29.85 -10.76
N ILE A 505 -4.85 28.80 -10.14
CA ILE A 505 -5.24 27.42 -10.43
C ILE A 505 -5.96 26.87 -9.21
N ASN A 506 -7.16 26.35 -9.42
CA ASN A 506 -7.90 25.57 -8.44
C ASN A 506 -8.40 24.29 -9.13
N PHE A 507 -7.70 23.18 -8.91
CA PHE A 507 -7.94 21.93 -9.61
C PHE A 507 -8.05 20.75 -8.65
N GLU A 508 -9.14 20.01 -8.71
CA GLU A 508 -9.41 18.83 -7.88
C GLU A 508 -8.66 17.58 -8.40
N GLY A 509 -7.33 17.68 -8.50
CA GLY A 509 -6.48 16.62 -9.03
C GLY A 509 -4.99 16.96 -8.96
N ASP A 510 -4.18 16.20 -9.69
CA ASP A 510 -2.73 16.40 -9.75
C ASP A 510 -2.36 17.47 -10.77
N ILE A 511 -1.41 18.34 -10.41
CA ILE A 511 -1.01 19.49 -11.20
C ILE A 511 0.48 19.36 -11.54
N ILE A 512 0.82 19.47 -12.82
CA ILE A 512 2.20 19.54 -13.28
C ILE A 512 2.43 20.88 -13.98
N VAL A 513 3.23 21.74 -13.37
CA VAL A 513 3.75 22.95 -13.97
C VAL A 513 5.16 22.67 -14.47
N LYS A 514 5.35 22.64 -15.80
CA LYS A 514 6.67 22.43 -16.39
C LYS A 514 7.60 23.63 -16.18
N GLY A 515 7.02 24.82 -16.03
CA GLY A 515 7.71 26.08 -15.75
C GLY A 515 7.70 26.50 -14.28
N THR A 516 7.80 27.80 -14.08
CA THR A 516 7.84 28.47 -12.78
C THR A 516 6.48 29.01 -12.38
N ILE A 517 6.13 28.92 -11.10
CA ILE A 517 4.95 29.58 -10.56
C ILE A 517 5.39 30.96 -10.09
N LYS A 518 4.82 32.01 -10.71
CA LYS A 518 5.24 33.40 -10.50
C LYS A 518 4.57 34.06 -9.31
N GLU A 519 5.09 35.23 -8.96
CA GLU A 519 4.68 35.99 -7.78
C GLU A 519 3.21 36.43 -7.86
N GLY A 520 2.53 36.35 -6.72
CA GLY A 520 1.12 36.74 -6.60
C GLY A 520 0.11 35.70 -7.07
N PHE A 521 0.55 34.58 -7.64
CA PHE A 521 -0.36 33.52 -8.10
C PHE A 521 -0.63 32.48 -7.02
N THR A 522 -1.85 31.93 -7.04
CA THR A 522 -2.31 30.89 -6.13
C THR A 522 -2.55 29.58 -6.87
N VAL A 523 -2.03 28.47 -6.33
CA VAL A 523 -2.25 27.12 -6.86
C VAL A 523 -2.82 26.22 -5.76
N LYS A 524 -4.00 25.64 -6.04
CA LYS A 524 -4.70 24.69 -5.17
C LYS A 524 -4.95 23.37 -5.87
N GLY A 525 -4.64 22.26 -5.21
CA GLY A 525 -4.91 20.92 -5.72
C GLY A 525 -4.45 19.79 -4.80
N ILE A 526 -4.28 18.58 -5.36
CA ILE A 526 -3.85 17.41 -4.60
C ILE A 526 -2.33 17.36 -4.54
N ASN A 527 -1.67 16.94 -5.63
CA ASN A 527 -0.22 16.98 -5.75
C ASN A 527 0.21 18.08 -6.72
N LEU A 528 1.36 18.69 -6.46
CA LEU A 528 1.97 19.67 -7.36
C LEU A 528 3.41 19.29 -7.68
N THR A 529 3.71 19.22 -8.98
CA THR A 529 5.10 19.19 -9.47
C THR A 529 5.39 20.47 -10.22
N ALA A 530 6.42 21.20 -9.81
CA ALA A 530 6.85 22.45 -10.43
C ALA A 530 8.36 22.51 -10.67
N ARG A 531 8.81 23.35 -11.61
CA ARG A 531 10.25 23.62 -11.75
C ARG A 531 10.75 24.44 -10.57
N GLU A 532 10.17 25.62 -10.38
CA GLU A 532 10.54 26.62 -9.36
C GLU A 532 9.28 27.37 -8.89
N ILE A 533 9.32 27.90 -7.68
CA ILE A 533 8.21 28.69 -7.10
C ILE A 533 8.77 30.02 -6.59
N GLU A 534 8.22 31.12 -7.08
CA GLU A 534 8.68 32.48 -6.79
C GLU A 534 7.48 33.31 -6.34
N GLY A 535 7.46 33.79 -5.10
CA GLY A 535 6.44 34.73 -4.61
C GLY A 535 5.00 34.20 -4.60
N ALA A 536 4.78 32.89 -4.65
CA ALA A 536 3.47 32.29 -4.88
C ALA A 536 2.82 31.75 -3.59
N THR A 537 1.50 31.55 -3.65
CA THR A 537 0.74 30.88 -2.58
C THR A 537 0.30 29.48 -3.01
N ILE A 538 0.71 28.46 -2.27
CA ILE A 538 0.46 27.05 -2.61
C ILE A 538 -0.34 26.39 -1.49
N ASP A 539 -1.45 25.72 -1.82
CA ASP A 539 -2.34 25.04 -0.86
C ASP A 539 -2.68 23.63 -1.40
N LEU A 540 -2.09 22.59 -0.78
CA LEU A 540 -2.14 21.22 -1.30
C LEU A 540 -2.61 20.22 -0.25
N SER A 541 -3.46 19.28 -0.66
CA SER A 541 -3.85 18.13 0.19
C SER A 541 -2.89 16.95 0.08
N GLY A 542 -1.96 16.96 -0.88
CA GLY A 542 -0.97 15.91 -1.15
C GLY A 542 0.45 16.45 -1.09
N ASN A 543 1.34 15.93 -1.93
CA ASN A 543 2.77 16.22 -1.92
C ASN A 543 3.13 17.42 -2.82
N LEU A 544 4.19 18.13 -2.45
CA LEU A 544 4.81 19.17 -3.27
C LEU A 544 6.21 18.74 -3.72
N LYS A 545 6.45 18.76 -5.03
CA LYS A 545 7.76 18.45 -5.62
C LYS A 545 8.26 19.60 -6.49
N VAL A 546 9.35 20.22 -6.06
CA VAL A 546 10.01 21.32 -6.76
C VAL A 546 11.40 20.86 -7.20
N SER A 547 11.65 20.84 -8.50
CA SER A 547 12.94 20.36 -9.03
C SER A 547 14.10 21.35 -8.85
N ALA A 548 13.79 22.63 -8.69
CA ALA A 548 14.69 23.71 -8.32
C ALA A 548 14.41 24.14 -6.87
N GLY A 549 14.07 25.40 -6.61
CA GLY A 549 13.86 25.88 -5.25
C GLY A 549 12.60 26.73 -5.08
N ILE A 550 12.44 27.20 -3.86
CA ILE A 550 11.28 27.96 -3.41
C ILE A 550 11.80 29.29 -2.89
N LYS A 551 11.26 30.40 -3.38
CA LYS A 551 11.68 31.76 -3.02
C LYS A 551 10.46 32.62 -2.70
N GLY A 552 10.50 33.37 -1.60
CA GLY A 552 9.48 34.39 -1.30
C GLY A 552 8.05 33.86 -1.16
N SER A 553 7.85 32.55 -0.91
CA SER A 553 6.56 31.90 -1.13
C SER A 553 5.89 31.48 0.17
N SER A 554 4.55 31.36 0.15
CA SER A 554 3.76 30.82 1.25
C SER A 554 3.17 29.47 0.85
N ILE A 555 3.51 28.41 1.59
CA ILE A 555 3.17 27.04 1.21
C ILE A 555 2.47 26.34 2.37
N SER A 556 1.30 25.77 2.09
CA SER A 556 0.60 24.82 2.96
C SER A 556 0.46 23.48 2.25
N THR A 557 0.93 22.40 2.90
CA THR A 557 0.90 21.05 2.32
C THR A 557 0.55 20.00 3.36
N HIS A 558 -0.31 19.05 3.02
CA HIS A 558 -0.62 17.92 3.90
C HIS A 558 0.31 16.72 3.69
N GLY A 559 0.96 16.63 2.52
CA GLY A 559 1.97 15.62 2.23
C GLY A 559 3.39 16.13 2.43
N ASN A 560 4.34 15.38 1.86
CA ASN A 560 5.78 15.68 1.92
C ASN A 560 6.15 16.79 0.93
N LEU A 561 7.16 17.58 1.28
CA LEU A 561 7.73 18.63 0.45
C LEU A 561 9.14 18.25 0.03
N TYR A 562 9.42 18.35 -1.28
CA TYR A 562 10.74 18.15 -1.85
C TYR A 562 11.18 19.40 -2.60
N ALA A 563 12.33 19.96 -2.26
CA ALA A 563 12.94 21.06 -3.02
C ALA A 563 14.47 21.01 -2.92
N LYS A 564 15.18 21.70 -3.81
CA LYS A 564 16.63 21.83 -3.68
C LYS A 564 17.02 22.83 -2.62
N PHE A 565 16.36 23.98 -2.58
CA PHE A 565 16.62 25.06 -1.64
C PHE A 565 15.33 25.83 -1.32
N ILE A 566 15.30 26.49 -0.16
CA ILE A 566 14.21 27.38 0.28
C ILE A 566 14.80 28.70 0.77
N ASN A 567 14.33 29.81 0.23
CA ASN A 567 14.75 31.15 0.61
C ASN A 567 13.55 32.04 0.93
N HIS A 568 13.60 32.81 2.01
CA HIS A 568 12.62 33.86 2.33
C HIS A 568 11.16 33.37 2.25
N SER A 569 10.87 32.17 2.76
CA SER A 569 9.57 31.53 2.56
C SER A 569 8.94 31.08 3.87
N ASN A 570 7.61 31.00 3.88
CA ASN A 570 6.83 30.48 5.00
C ASN A 570 6.18 29.15 4.60
N ILE A 571 6.49 28.08 5.34
CA ILE A 571 6.03 26.73 5.02
C ILE A 571 5.34 26.10 6.22
N MET A 572 4.12 25.62 6.00
CA MET A 572 3.35 24.82 6.95
C MET A 572 3.08 23.44 6.35
N GLY A 573 3.52 22.38 7.02
CA GLY A 573 3.47 21.02 6.49
C GLY A 573 3.04 19.97 7.52
N PHE A 574 2.16 19.04 7.13
CA PHE A 574 1.91 17.85 7.95
C PHE A 574 2.96 16.75 7.73
N GLY A 575 3.49 16.63 6.52
CA GLY A 575 4.51 15.65 6.16
C GLY A 575 5.94 16.11 6.42
N ASP A 576 6.88 15.35 5.87
CA ASP A 576 8.31 15.63 5.98
C ASP A 576 8.75 16.68 4.96
N LEU A 577 9.77 17.46 5.34
CA LEU A 577 10.44 18.42 4.48
C LEU A 577 11.81 17.88 4.07
N ILE A 578 12.04 17.67 2.79
CA ILE A 578 13.28 17.11 2.24
C ILE A 578 13.97 18.14 1.36
N ILE A 579 15.13 18.64 1.81
CA ILE A 579 15.91 19.67 1.14
C ILE A 579 17.33 19.17 0.87
N SER A 580 17.83 19.44 -0.35
CA SER A 580 19.15 18.94 -0.77
C SER A 580 20.30 19.91 -0.55
N LYS A 581 20.06 21.23 -0.54
CA LYS A 581 21.11 22.26 -0.52
C LYS A 581 21.02 23.22 0.66
N GLU A 582 19.99 24.07 0.75
CA GLU A 582 19.97 25.13 1.76
C GLU A 582 18.57 25.61 2.11
N ILE A 583 18.43 26.08 3.36
CA ILE A 583 17.26 26.76 3.90
C ILE A 583 17.75 28.09 4.48
N ILE A 584 17.28 29.21 3.95
CA ILE A 584 17.75 30.55 4.28
C ILE A 584 16.56 31.46 4.60
N ASP A 585 16.66 32.23 5.68
CA ASP A 585 15.71 33.28 6.08
C ASP A 585 14.25 32.82 6.00
N SER A 586 13.96 31.61 6.46
CA SER A 586 12.65 30.98 6.28
C SER A 586 12.03 30.55 7.61
N ASP A 587 10.70 30.63 7.66
CA ASP A 587 9.87 30.20 8.78
C ASP A 587 9.14 28.91 8.41
N ILE A 588 9.43 27.82 9.12
CA ILE A 588 8.98 26.48 8.75
C ILE A 588 8.33 25.80 9.96
N LEU A 589 7.09 25.35 9.81
CA LEU A 589 6.34 24.62 10.83
C LEU A 589 5.88 23.27 10.30
N LEU A 590 6.39 22.17 10.87
CA LEU A 590 6.15 20.80 10.41
C LEU A 590 5.60 19.90 11.52
N SER A 591 4.63 19.06 11.16
CA SER A 591 4.27 17.87 11.96
C SER A 591 5.10 16.63 11.61
N GLY A 592 5.91 16.69 10.54
CA GLY A 592 6.90 15.68 10.18
C GLY A 592 8.33 16.03 10.63
N ALA A 593 9.32 15.49 9.93
CA ALA A 593 10.75 15.77 10.11
C ALA A 593 11.26 16.77 9.06
N CYS A 594 12.32 17.52 9.41
CA CYS A 594 13.08 18.32 8.45
C CYS A 594 14.41 17.63 8.11
N LEU A 595 14.59 17.23 6.85
CA LEU A 595 15.73 16.46 6.35
C LEU A 595 16.56 17.31 5.37
N ASN A 596 17.69 17.82 5.83
CA ASN A 596 18.65 18.63 5.07
C ASN A 596 20.10 18.14 5.30
N GLN A 597 20.30 16.82 5.25
CA GLN A 597 21.53 16.13 5.68
C GLN A 597 22.83 16.65 5.05
N THR A 598 22.80 17.08 3.78
CA THR A 598 23.98 17.58 3.05
C THR A 598 24.07 19.09 3.01
N GLY A 599 23.02 19.79 3.46
CA GLY A 599 22.82 21.21 3.22
C GLY A 599 22.99 22.11 4.44
N HIS A 600 22.73 23.40 4.23
CA HIS A 600 22.90 24.47 5.21
C HIS A 600 21.55 25.00 5.70
N ILE A 601 21.43 25.31 7.00
CA ILE A 601 20.30 26.05 7.57
C ILE A 601 20.84 27.37 8.09
N ILE A 602 20.36 28.50 7.57
CA ILE A 602 20.91 29.83 7.83
C ILE A 602 19.77 30.76 8.23
N SER A 603 19.93 31.48 9.35
CA SER A 603 18.99 32.54 9.80
C SER A 603 17.50 32.14 9.72
N SER A 604 17.19 30.88 10.03
CA SER A 604 15.84 30.32 9.83
C SER A 604 15.22 29.89 11.16
N GLN A 605 13.88 29.92 11.21
CA GLN A 605 13.10 29.38 12.32
C GLN A 605 12.40 28.12 11.85
N ILE A 606 12.77 26.97 12.43
CA ILE A 606 12.23 25.67 12.01
C ILE A 606 11.68 24.95 13.22
N THR A 607 10.42 24.55 13.12
CA THR A 607 9.77 23.65 14.09
C THR A 607 9.43 22.34 13.42
N ALA A 608 9.87 21.22 13.97
CA ALA A 608 9.61 19.88 13.44
C ALA A 608 9.28 18.88 14.55
N ARG A 609 8.08 18.29 14.51
CA ARG A 609 7.62 17.32 15.52
C ARG A 609 8.46 16.02 15.53
N LEU A 610 8.95 15.57 14.37
CA LEU A 610 9.74 14.33 14.23
C LEU A 610 11.26 14.56 14.16
N GLY A 611 11.72 15.76 14.48
CA GLY A 611 13.14 16.10 14.57
C GLY A 611 13.71 16.73 13.29
N ILE A 612 14.99 17.09 13.37
CA ILE A 612 15.70 17.81 12.30
C ILE A 612 17.03 17.12 12.01
N GLU A 613 17.35 16.92 10.74
CA GLU A 613 18.65 16.45 10.29
C GLU A 613 19.26 17.50 9.36
N ALA A 614 20.48 17.94 9.64
CA ALA A 614 21.13 19.00 8.89
C ALA A 614 22.61 18.70 8.66
N GLY A 615 23.15 19.17 7.54
CA GLY A 615 24.60 19.18 7.31
C GLY A 615 25.25 20.24 8.21
N ASN A 616 24.97 21.50 7.90
CA ASN A 616 25.47 22.66 8.62
C ASN A 616 24.31 23.49 9.17
N ILE A 617 24.47 24.03 10.38
CA ILE A 617 23.51 24.95 10.99
C ILE A 617 24.25 26.25 11.36
N GLY A 618 23.80 27.35 10.78
CA GLY A 618 24.32 28.70 10.97
C GLY A 618 25.57 28.98 10.13
N THR A 619 25.93 30.26 10.13
CA THR A 619 27.20 30.80 9.64
C THR A 619 27.65 31.92 10.58
N HIS A 620 28.94 32.23 10.63
CA HIS A 620 29.45 33.33 11.48
C HIS A 620 29.00 34.72 11.05
N ALA A 621 28.56 34.87 9.80
CA ALA A 621 28.12 36.14 9.24
C ALA A 621 26.61 36.41 9.39
N SER A 622 25.83 35.39 9.80
CA SER A 622 24.36 35.44 9.83
C SER A 622 23.80 35.42 11.26
N ILE A 623 22.57 35.90 11.41
CA ILE A 623 21.81 35.69 12.65
C ILE A 623 21.63 34.18 12.90
N SER A 624 21.74 33.78 14.16
CA SER A 624 21.64 32.38 14.57
C SER A 624 20.25 31.81 14.33
N SER A 625 20.19 30.56 13.87
CA SER A 625 18.93 29.86 13.62
C SER A 625 18.27 29.41 14.92
N LYS A 626 16.93 29.37 14.93
CA LYS A 626 16.12 28.88 16.05
C LYS A 626 15.41 27.61 15.64
N LEU A 627 15.75 26.51 16.30
CA LEU A 627 15.25 25.18 15.94
C LEU A 627 14.44 24.61 17.10
N LYS A 628 13.19 24.25 16.84
CA LYS A 628 12.30 23.65 17.82
C LYS A 628 11.92 22.23 17.39
N ILE A 629 12.05 21.26 18.28
CA ILE A 629 11.88 19.84 17.97
C ILE A 629 10.90 19.17 18.93
N GLY A 630 10.18 18.16 18.44
CA GLY A 630 9.32 17.34 19.28
C GLY A 630 8.03 18.02 19.75
N THR A 631 7.70 19.21 19.23
CA THR A 631 6.53 20.00 19.66
C THR A 631 5.43 20.05 18.59
N ASN A 632 4.24 20.50 19.00
CA ASN A 632 3.04 20.53 18.16
C ASN A 632 2.68 21.94 17.63
N ASP A 633 3.64 22.86 17.55
CA ASP A 633 3.39 24.27 17.18
C ASP A 633 2.64 24.43 15.85
N HIS A 634 2.90 23.55 14.86
CA HIS A 634 2.16 23.54 13.60
C HIS A 634 0.65 23.33 13.83
N ILE A 635 0.30 22.33 14.65
CA ILE A 635 -1.09 22.00 14.95
C ILE A 635 -1.74 23.12 15.77
N GLU A 636 -1.02 23.67 16.75
CA GLU A 636 -1.50 24.78 17.58
C GLU A 636 -1.74 26.05 16.75
N ALA A 637 -0.87 26.34 15.78
CA ALA A 637 -1.04 27.45 14.86
C ALA A 637 -2.32 27.29 14.02
N ILE A 638 -2.57 26.10 13.46
CA ILE A 638 -3.79 25.81 12.69
C ILE A 638 -5.03 25.86 13.60
N GLU A 639 -4.96 25.29 14.81
CA GLU A 639 -6.08 25.35 15.77
C GLU A 639 -6.43 26.80 16.14
N LYS A 640 -5.41 27.65 16.34
CA LYS A 640 -5.60 29.10 16.59
C LYS A 640 -6.24 29.80 15.40
N GLN A 641 -5.85 29.47 14.17
CA GLN A 641 -6.48 30.01 12.96
C GLN A 641 -7.95 29.58 12.84
N ILE A 642 -8.23 28.28 13.01
CA ILE A 642 -9.59 27.72 12.93
C ILE A 642 -10.48 28.32 14.03
N SER A 643 -9.99 28.41 15.26
CA SER A 643 -10.75 29.00 16.37
C SER A 643 -11.07 30.47 16.15
N LYS A 644 -10.13 31.26 15.59
CA LYS A 644 -10.38 32.65 15.21
C LYS A 644 -11.46 32.74 14.11
N ALA A 645 -11.35 31.94 13.07
CA ALA A 645 -12.33 31.89 11.98
C ALA A 645 -13.73 31.46 12.46
N LEU A 646 -13.79 30.45 13.34
CA LEU A 646 -15.03 29.97 13.94
C LEU A 646 -15.69 31.06 14.80
N LYS A 647 -14.90 31.78 15.62
CA LYS A 647 -15.43 32.90 16.43
C LYS A 647 -16.07 33.98 15.56
N ILE A 648 -15.36 34.44 14.52
CA ILE A 648 -15.86 35.45 13.57
C ILE A 648 -17.16 35.00 12.92
N SER A 649 -17.21 33.74 12.46
CA SER A 649 -18.39 33.19 11.78
C SER A 649 -19.57 33.00 12.73
N VAL A 650 -19.34 32.59 13.98
CA VAL A 650 -20.40 32.48 14.99
C VAL A 650 -20.96 33.85 15.36
N ASP A 651 -20.10 34.85 15.56
CA ASP A 651 -20.52 36.22 15.87
C ASP A 651 -21.39 36.80 14.74
N ALA A 652 -20.98 36.60 13.47
CA ALA A 652 -21.78 37.01 12.31
C ALA A 652 -23.12 36.24 12.20
N SER A 653 -23.14 34.95 12.54
CA SER A 653 -24.39 34.16 12.55
C SER A 653 -25.39 34.68 13.57
N ASN A 654 -24.92 35.13 14.74
CA ASN A 654 -25.77 35.70 15.78
C ASN A 654 -26.40 37.03 15.32
N VAL A 655 -25.65 37.88 14.63
CA VAL A 655 -26.19 39.13 14.05
C VAL A 655 -27.32 38.83 13.06
N LEU A 656 -27.15 37.86 12.17
CA LEU A 656 -28.20 37.46 11.21
C LEU A 656 -29.44 36.89 11.91
N ARG A 657 -29.27 36.09 12.97
CA ARG A 657 -30.39 35.60 13.78
C ARG A 657 -31.18 36.72 14.44
N ASP A 658 -30.50 37.75 14.92
CA ASP A 658 -31.16 38.91 15.52
C ASP A 658 -31.86 39.78 14.46
N GLU A 659 -31.35 39.86 13.23
CA GLU A 659 -32.06 40.49 12.11
C GLU A 659 -33.32 39.73 11.72
N ILE A 660 -33.28 38.39 11.69
CA ILE A 660 -34.48 37.56 11.46
C ILE A 660 -35.54 37.85 12.51
N LYS A 661 -35.19 37.87 13.80
CA LYS A 661 -36.16 38.17 14.87
C LYS A 661 -36.83 39.54 14.71
N LYS A 662 -36.06 40.55 14.28
CA LYS A 662 -36.60 41.90 14.02
C LYS A 662 -37.59 41.88 12.85
N LEU A 663 -37.27 41.17 11.77
CA LEU A 663 -38.14 41.03 10.61
C LEU A 663 -39.40 40.22 10.94
N GLU A 664 -39.29 39.14 11.72
CA GLU A 664 -40.43 38.34 12.19
C GLU A 664 -41.36 39.16 13.10
N HIS A 665 -40.81 40.03 13.96
CA HIS A 665 -41.63 40.96 14.74
C HIS A 665 -42.32 42.01 13.85
N GLN A 666 -41.66 42.51 12.81
CA GLN A 666 -42.27 43.43 11.84
C GLN A 666 -43.41 42.75 11.07
N ASP A 667 -43.24 41.49 10.67
CA ASP A 667 -44.27 40.69 10.00
C ASP A 667 -45.50 40.46 10.91
N GLN A 668 -45.28 40.17 12.20
CA GLN A 668 -46.37 40.02 13.18
C GLN A 668 -47.18 41.31 13.37
N GLU A 669 -46.51 42.46 13.45
CA GLU A 669 -47.20 43.76 13.58
C GLU A 669 -48.00 44.08 12.31
N LEU A 670 -47.44 43.77 11.14
CA LEU A 670 -48.10 43.95 9.85
C LEU A 670 -49.31 43.03 9.70
N TYR A 671 -49.22 41.78 10.16
CA TYR A 671 -50.35 40.85 10.20
C TYR A 671 -51.49 41.39 11.07
N ARG A 672 -51.19 42.04 12.21
CA ARG A 672 -52.21 42.70 13.04
C ARG A 672 -52.93 43.81 12.27
N GLN A 673 -52.19 44.66 11.57
CA GLN A 673 -52.75 45.74 10.74
C GLN A 673 -53.62 45.21 9.59
N ILE A 674 -53.19 44.15 8.91
CA ILE A 674 -53.97 43.50 7.85
C ILE A 674 -55.28 42.95 8.43
N SER A 675 -55.23 42.29 9.58
CA SER A 675 -56.43 41.75 10.25
C SER A 675 -57.41 42.84 10.69
N GLU A 676 -56.91 43.96 11.24
CA GLU A 676 -57.73 45.11 11.64
C GLU A 676 -58.40 45.76 10.41
N ASN A 677 -57.66 45.99 9.34
CA ASN A 677 -58.17 46.59 8.10
C ASN A 677 -59.16 45.67 7.37
N ALA A 678 -58.93 44.35 7.35
CA ALA A 678 -59.88 43.39 6.78
C ALA A 678 -61.23 43.40 7.51
N HIS A 679 -61.24 43.49 8.85
CA HIS A 679 -62.47 43.62 9.64
C HIS A 679 -63.24 44.90 9.34
N ILE A 680 -62.53 46.03 9.16
CA ILE A 680 -63.14 47.31 8.77
C ILE A 680 -63.79 47.18 7.39
N GLN A 681 -63.10 46.53 6.44
CA GLN A 681 -63.59 46.31 5.08
C GLN A 681 -64.84 45.43 5.05
N ASP A 682 -64.85 44.31 5.77
CA ASP A 682 -66.00 43.40 5.88
C ASP A 682 -67.22 44.12 6.48
N ARG A 683 -67.01 44.87 7.56
CA ARG A 683 -68.08 45.65 8.20
C ARG A 683 -68.65 46.71 7.27
N ALA A 684 -67.80 47.48 6.60
CA ALA A 684 -68.22 48.50 5.66
C ALA A 684 -68.98 47.89 4.45
N GLN A 685 -68.59 46.72 3.97
CA GLN A 685 -69.30 46.01 2.90
C GLN A 685 -70.71 45.53 3.32
N ILE A 686 -70.86 45.04 4.55
CA ILE A 686 -72.17 44.65 5.10
C ILE A 686 -73.09 45.87 5.20
N GLU A 687 -72.59 46.98 5.75
CA GLU A 687 -73.35 48.23 5.87
C GLU A 687 -73.76 48.78 4.49
N ILE A 688 -72.85 48.78 3.50
CA ILE A 688 -73.17 49.15 2.11
C ILE A 688 -74.30 48.26 1.54
N LYS A 689 -74.31 46.97 1.86
CA LYS A 689 -75.32 46.01 1.37
C LYS A 689 -76.69 46.23 2.02
N GLU A 690 -76.73 46.63 3.29
CA GLU A 690 -77.95 47.03 3.98
C GLU A 690 -78.50 48.36 3.46
N PHE A 691 -77.65 49.38 3.29
CA PHE A 691 -78.08 50.68 2.76
C PHE A 691 -78.57 50.60 1.31
N LYS A 692 -77.98 49.71 0.48
CA LYS A 692 -78.49 49.43 -0.87
C LYS A 692 -79.87 48.77 -0.90
N LYS A 693 -80.32 48.12 0.19
CA LYS A 693 -81.67 47.54 0.29
C LYS A 693 -82.76 48.58 0.57
N ASN A 694 -82.41 49.71 1.17
CA ASN A 694 -83.33 50.77 1.62
C ASN A 694 -83.27 52.03 0.73
N LEU A 695 -83.32 51.87 -0.61
CA LEU A 695 -83.25 52.96 -1.59
C LEU A 695 -84.51 53.86 -1.55
N ALA A 696 -84.48 54.95 -0.77
CA ALA A 696 -85.53 55.97 -0.79
C ALA A 696 -85.07 57.44 -0.59
N ASP A 697 -83.89 57.74 -0.01
CA ASP A 697 -83.50 59.12 0.36
C ASP A 697 -82.13 59.59 -0.19
N ILE A 698 -82.02 60.90 -0.49
CA ILE A 698 -80.79 61.59 -0.95
C ILE A 698 -79.68 61.55 0.12
N GLU A 699 -80.04 61.53 1.40
CA GLU A 699 -79.11 61.49 2.54
C GLU A 699 -78.42 60.11 2.69
N THR A 700 -79.06 59.05 2.18
CA THR A 700 -78.49 57.69 2.14
C THR A 700 -77.40 57.57 1.08
N SER A 701 -77.55 58.29 -0.05
CA SER A 701 -76.58 58.28 -1.17
C SER A 701 -75.23 58.90 -0.77
N THR A 702 -75.23 60.01 -0.03
CA THR A 702 -74.00 60.68 0.44
C THR A 702 -73.25 59.87 1.51
N LYS A 703 -73.96 59.06 2.32
CA LYS A 703 -73.33 58.11 3.27
C LYS A 703 -72.71 56.91 2.55
N ILE A 704 -73.36 56.40 1.50
CA ILE A 704 -72.83 55.31 0.68
C ILE A 704 -71.52 55.73 -0.02
N GLU A 705 -71.43 56.94 -0.58
CA GLU A 705 -70.20 57.44 -1.22
C GLU A 705 -69.02 57.51 -0.24
N LYS A 706 -69.23 58.03 0.98
CA LYS A 706 -68.19 58.06 2.02
C LYS A 706 -67.73 56.65 2.44
N LEU A 707 -68.64 55.69 2.52
CA LEU A 707 -68.32 54.29 2.83
C LEU A 707 -67.55 53.61 1.70
N ILE A 708 -67.89 53.90 0.43
CA ILE A 708 -67.15 53.40 -0.74
C ILE A 708 -65.72 53.95 -0.75
N GLU A 709 -65.54 55.24 -0.44
CA GLU A 709 -64.22 55.86 -0.36
C GLU A 709 -63.38 55.29 0.80
N ALA A 710 -63.99 55.02 1.96
CA ALA A 710 -63.34 54.34 3.07
C ALA A 710 -62.90 52.91 2.72
N VAL A 711 -63.74 52.14 2.01
CA VAL A 711 -63.39 50.80 1.51
C VAL A 711 -62.21 50.86 0.54
N LYS A 712 -62.21 51.85 -0.37
CA LYS A 712 -61.14 52.01 -1.36
C LYS A 712 -59.79 52.38 -0.73
N ASN A 713 -59.79 53.24 0.28
CA ASN A 713 -58.58 53.59 1.03
C ASN A 713 -58.06 52.38 1.82
N SER A 714 -58.95 51.65 2.49
CA SER A 714 -58.59 50.41 3.21
C SER A 714 -58.03 49.34 2.27
N GLU A 715 -58.58 49.18 1.06
CA GLU A 715 -58.07 48.26 0.04
C GLU A 715 -56.67 48.65 -0.47
N GLN A 716 -56.38 49.95 -0.58
CA GLN A 716 -55.03 50.42 -0.92
C GLN A 716 -54.03 50.14 0.20
N GLU A 717 -54.40 50.36 1.45
CA GLU A 717 -53.57 50.04 2.63
C GLU A 717 -53.33 48.53 2.78
N LEU A 718 -54.34 47.70 2.49
CA LEU A 718 -54.21 46.25 2.51
C LEU A 718 -53.21 45.77 1.43
N ASN A 719 -53.33 46.30 0.22
CA ASN A 719 -52.44 45.97 -0.90
C ASN A 719 -50.99 46.42 -0.66
N THR A 720 -50.77 47.56 0.01
CA THR A 720 -49.41 47.98 0.38
C THR A 720 -48.84 47.11 1.50
N ALA A 721 -49.66 46.74 2.50
CA ALA A 721 -49.25 45.82 3.56
C ALA A 721 -48.84 44.45 2.99
N PHE A 722 -49.62 43.83 2.10
CA PHE A 722 -49.24 42.56 1.47
C PHE A 722 -47.92 42.66 0.69
N LYS A 723 -47.68 43.75 -0.04
CA LYS A 723 -46.39 43.96 -0.75
C LYS A 723 -45.20 44.09 0.20
N ILE A 724 -45.40 44.64 1.40
CA ILE A 724 -44.35 44.74 2.41
C ILE A 724 -44.12 43.37 3.04
N GLN A 725 -45.18 42.62 3.31
CA GLN A 725 -45.13 41.26 3.84
C GLN A 725 -44.35 40.32 2.91
N ASP A 726 -44.65 40.34 1.60
CA ASP A 726 -43.94 39.53 0.60
C ASP A 726 -42.43 39.85 0.62
N LYS A 727 -42.06 41.14 0.68
CA LYS A 727 -40.65 41.57 0.74
C LYS A 727 -39.96 41.13 2.03
N ILE A 728 -40.67 41.16 3.16
CA ILE A 728 -40.13 40.70 4.44
C ILE A 728 -39.90 39.19 4.39
N ALA A 729 -40.86 38.43 3.85
CA ALA A 729 -40.74 36.98 3.67
C ALA A 729 -39.54 36.62 2.79
N ASP A 730 -39.39 37.26 1.62
CA ASP A 730 -38.25 37.06 0.72
C ASP A 730 -36.91 37.35 1.43
N LYS A 731 -36.84 38.45 2.19
CA LYS A 731 -35.63 38.83 2.91
C LYS A 731 -35.30 37.85 4.04
N ILE A 732 -36.31 37.37 4.77
CA ILE A 732 -36.14 36.33 5.78
C ILE A 732 -35.62 35.04 5.14
N GLU A 733 -36.15 34.62 3.99
CA GLU A 733 -35.71 33.43 3.28
C GLU A 733 -34.24 33.54 2.81
N GLN A 734 -33.85 34.70 2.27
CA GLN A 734 -32.47 34.97 1.89
C GLN A 734 -31.50 34.89 3.09
N ILE A 735 -31.85 35.52 4.21
CA ILE A 735 -31.02 35.49 5.43
C ILE A 735 -30.98 34.08 6.03
N LYS A 736 -32.09 33.34 6.04
CA LYS A 736 -32.13 31.94 6.48
C LYS A 736 -31.22 31.06 5.63
N THR A 737 -31.21 31.25 4.31
CA THR A 737 -30.31 30.54 3.40
C THR A 737 -28.84 30.82 3.75
N GLN A 738 -28.47 32.10 3.89
CA GLN A 738 -27.11 32.48 4.30
C GLN A 738 -26.71 31.89 5.67
N LEU A 739 -27.64 31.87 6.62
CA LEU A 739 -27.43 31.30 7.94
C LEU A 739 -27.15 29.79 7.85
N THR A 740 -27.92 29.04 7.06
CA THR A 740 -27.70 27.60 6.87
C THR A 740 -26.34 27.30 6.24
N GLU A 741 -25.90 28.10 5.25
CA GLU A 741 -24.58 27.96 4.66
C GLU A 741 -23.45 28.24 5.66
N MET A 742 -23.60 29.27 6.50
CA MET A 742 -22.64 29.58 7.56
C MET A 742 -22.60 28.50 8.65
N GLU A 743 -23.76 27.97 9.05
CA GLU A 743 -23.84 26.88 10.03
C GLU A 743 -23.16 25.61 9.54
N GLU A 744 -23.35 25.25 8.26
CA GLU A 744 -22.65 24.10 7.66
C GLU A 744 -21.14 24.35 7.60
N LYS A 745 -20.68 25.55 7.21
CA LYS A 745 -19.26 25.92 7.28
C LYS A 745 -18.69 25.80 8.70
N ASN A 746 -19.43 26.28 9.70
CA ASN A 746 -19.04 26.20 11.11
C ASN A 746 -18.92 24.74 11.58
N LYS A 747 -19.88 23.89 11.20
CA LYS A 747 -19.84 22.45 11.48
C LYS A 747 -18.60 21.79 10.88
N GLN A 748 -18.24 22.13 9.63
CA GLN A 748 -17.01 21.64 8.99
C GLN A 748 -15.74 22.11 9.73
N LEU A 749 -15.69 23.37 10.18
CA LEU A 749 -14.57 23.89 10.98
C LEU A 749 -14.44 23.17 12.32
N VAL A 750 -15.55 22.87 13.00
CA VAL A 750 -15.57 22.09 14.25
C VAL A 750 -15.05 20.67 14.01
N ILE A 751 -15.50 19.99 12.95
CA ILE A 751 -15.00 18.66 12.58
C ILE A 751 -13.48 18.69 12.35
N LYS A 752 -12.99 19.65 11.56
CA LYS A 752 -11.55 19.83 11.32
C LYS A 752 -10.77 20.06 12.61
N LYS A 753 -11.27 20.92 13.51
CA LYS A 753 -10.65 21.17 14.82
C LYS A 753 -10.56 19.90 15.66
N THR A 754 -11.63 19.10 15.69
CA THR A 754 -11.65 17.83 16.42
C THR A 754 -10.64 16.83 15.83
N ALA A 755 -10.59 16.70 14.50
CA ALA A 755 -9.63 15.84 13.82
C ALA A 755 -8.17 16.23 14.12
N LEU A 756 -7.86 17.53 14.19
CA LEU A 756 -6.53 18.01 14.58
C LEU A 756 -6.17 17.67 16.02
N LYS A 757 -7.12 17.76 16.95
CA LYS A 757 -6.89 17.34 18.34
C LYS A 757 -6.62 15.86 18.46
N GLU A 758 -7.33 15.03 17.70
CA GLU A 758 -7.05 13.59 17.64
C GLU A 758 -5.68 13.29 17.02
N PHE A 759 -5.29 14.01 15.97
CA PHE A 759 -3.97 13.90 15.38
C PHE A 759 -2.85 14.31 16.36
N SER A 760 -3.07 15.38 17.14
CA SER A 760 -2.13 15.85 18.17
C SER A 760 -1.83 14.78 19.22
N LYS A 761 -2.83 13.97 19.61
CA LYS A 761 -2.73 12.91 20.63
C LYS A 761 -1.90 11.68 20.23
N LYS A 762 -1.44 11.55 18.98
CA LYS A 762 -0.62 10.38 18.57
C LYS A 762 0.80 10.48 19.16
N ASP A 763 1.28 9.45 19.84
CA ASP A 763 2.53 9.43 20.64
C ASP A 763 3.87 9.50 19.87
N ILE A 764 3.85 9.83 18.57
CA ILE A 764 5.08 9.89 17.77
C ILE A 764 5.60 11.33 17.80
N THR A 765 6.49 11.62 18.75
CA THR A 765 7.34 12.81 18.75
C THR A 765 8.80 12.39 18.86
N ARG A 766 9.69 13.13 18.20
CA ARG A 766 11.13 12.88 18.27
C ARG A 766 11.85 14.21 18.47
N ALA A 767 12.25 14.46 19.72
CA ALA A 767 13.04 15.62 20.09
C ALA A 767 14.54 15.35 19.85
N LEU A 768 14.92 15.14 18.58
CA LEU A 768 16.31 14.94 18.16
C LEU A 768 16.69 15.88 17.01
N VAL A 769 17.85 16.50 17.13
CA VAL A 769 18.57 17.13 16.02
C VAL A 769 19.84 16.34 15.72
N THR A 770 20.07 15.99 14.46
CA THR A 770 21.31 15.34 14.00
C THR A 770 22.06 16.30 13.08
N ILE A 771 23.31 16.61 13.42
CA ILE A 771 24.18 17.52 12.67
C ILE A 771 25.35 16.74 12.08
N ALA A 772 25.40 16.60 10.76
CA ALA A 772 26.42 15.79 10.07
C ALA A 772 27.77 16.51 9.91
N LYS A 773 27.79 17.85 9.88
CA LYS A 773 29.03 18.66 9.75
C LYS A 773 29.21 19.55 10.98
N THR A 774 28.63 20.74 11.02
CA THR A 774 28.90 21.74 12.08
C THR A 774 27.66 22.56 12.43
N ILE A 775 27.47 22.84 13.71
CA ILE A 775 26.54 23.85 14.23
C ILE A 775 27.33 25.00 14.84
N THR A 776 27.04 26.23 14.42
CA THR A 776 27.76 27.41 14.90
C THR A 776 27.23 27.89 16.25
N GLN A 777 28.09 28.57 17.01
CA GLN A 777 27.74 29.25 18.26
C GLN A 777 26.50 30.15 18.14
N ASN A 778 25.81 30.34 19.27
CA ASN A 778 24.56 31.09 19.45
C ASN A 778 23.31 30.49 18.78
N SER A 779 23.43 29.36 18.08
CA SER A 779 22.27 28.60 17.60
C SER A 779 21.45 28.08 18.79
N ALA A 780 20.13 28.26 18.74
CA ALA A 780 19.23 27.85 19.81
C ALA A 780 18.44 26.61 19.39
N ILE A 781 18.45 25.58 20.24
CA ILE A 781 17.66 24.36 20.06
C ILE A 781 16.72 24.20 21.24
N MET A 782 15.44 24.02 20.94
CA MET A 782 14.36 23.95 21.92
C MET A 782 13.65 22.60 21.78
N GLY A 783 13.66 21.81 22.84
CA GLY A 783 12.79 20.63 22.99
C GLY A 783 11.44 20.99 23.61
N PRO A 784 10.62 19.98 23.90
CA PRO A 784 9.33 20.17 24.57
C PRO A 784 9.43 20.75 25.99
N ASN A 785 10.45 20.38 26.76
CA ASN A 785 10.55 20.73 28.19
C ASN A 785 11.85 21.48 28.53
N SER A 786 12.84 21.48 27.64
CA SER A 786 14.18 22.04 27.86
C SER A 786 14.71 22.71 26.59
N SER A 787 15.74 23.55 26.74
CA SER A 787 16.37 24.26 25.63
C SER A 787 17.86 24.45 25.87
N ILE A 788 18.62 24.57 24.79
CA ILE A 788 20.07 24.81 24.83
C ILE A 788 20.46 25.88 23.81
N ILE A 789 21.39 26.74 24.20
CA ILE A 789 22.09 27.66 23.32
C ILE A 789 23.51 27.14 23.16
N ILE A 790 23.93 26.94 21.91
CA ILE A 790 25.25 26.43 21.59
C ILE A 790 26.31 27.49 21.93
N LYS A 791 27.25 27.16 22.81
CA LYS A 791 28.27 28.11 23.30
C LYS A 791 29.48 28.23 22.39
N GLU A 792 29.82 27.15 21.71
CA GLU A 792 30.98 27.04 20.81
C GLU A 792 30.61 26.18 19.61
N ASP A 793 31.38 26.24 18.53
CA ASP A 793 31.09 25.46 17.33
C ASP A 793 31.28 23.97 17.58
N ILE A 794 30.24 23.18 17.33
CA ILE A 794 30.26 21.72 17.55
C ILE A 794 30.12 21.03 16.21
N SER A 795 30.99 20.05 15.96
CA SER A 795 30.94 19.24 14.75
C SER A 795 30.46 17.81 15.03
N ARG A 796 29.74 17.23 14.06
CA ARG A 796 29.27 15.83 14.07
C ARG A 796 28.59 15.44 15.39
N CYS A 797 27.45 16.06 15.69
CA CYS A 797 26.77 15.86 16.97
C CYS A 797 25.27 15.59 16.82
N LYS A 798 24.74 14.88 17.82
CA LYS A 798 23.32 14.65 18.06
C LYS A 798 22.91 15.40 19.31
N ILE A 799 21.82 16.14 19.22
CA ILE A 799 21.27 16.95 20.30
C ILE A 799 19.85 16.46 20.56
N GLN A 800 19.61 15.92 21.75
CA GLN A 800 18.31 15.35 22.11
C GLN A 800 17.90 15.73 23.53
N GLU A 801 16.59 15.85 23.76
CA GLU A 801 16.05 15.96 25.11
C GLU A 801 16.04 14.57 25.77
N ILE A 802 16.74 14.43 26.90
CA ILE A 802 16.71 13.21 27.73
C ILE A 802 16.02 13.52 29.05
N VAL A 803 15.40 12.49 29.62
CA VAL A 803 14.84 12.51 30.96
C VAL A 803 15.80 11.82 31.90
N SER A 804 16.38 12.57 32.83
CA SER A 804 17.15 12.02 33.95
C SER A 804 16.23 11.85 35.17
N SER A 805 16.25 10.67 35.79
CA SER A 805 15.56 10.43 37.06
C SER A 805 16.46 10.85 38.22
N ALA A 806 16.16 11.99 38.86
CA ALA A 806 16.78 12.39 40.12
C ALA A 806 15.68 12.49 41.19
N ASN A 807 15.98 12.07 42.42
CA ASN A 807 15.07 11.89 43.57
C ASN A 807 13.83 12.81 43.54
N ASP A 808 12.66 12.19 43.34
CA ASP A 808 11.30 12.76 43.30
C ASP A 808 10.88 13.69 42.14
N GLY A 809 11.63 13.75 41.02
CA GLY A 809 11.19 14.46 39.81
C GLY A 809 11.77 13.95 38.48
N LYS A 810 11.01 14.13 37.39
CA LYS A 810 11.56 13.99 36.02
C LYS A 810 12.28 15.29 35.65
N LEU A 811 13.60 15.27 35.59
CA LEU A 811 14.38 16.40 35.10
C LEU A 811 14.64 16.20 33.60
N HIS A 812 14.29 17.20 32.79
CA HIS A 812 14.49 17.19 31.34
C HIS A 812 15.71 18.05 31.00
N GLU A 813 16.67 17.49 30.27
CA GLU A 813 17.86 18.21 29.83
C GLU A 813 18.21 17.94 28.37
N MET A 814 18.82 18.93 27.72
CA MET A 814 19.32 18.80 26.37
C MET A 814 20.74 18.22 26.40
N ASN A 815 20.88 16.98 25.94
CA ASN A 815 22.16 16.31 25.87
C ASN A 815 22.78 16.44 24.47
N ILE A 816 24.08 16.70 24.43
CA ILE A 816 24.88 16.72 23.22
C ILE A 816 25.77 15.47 23.22
N SER A 817 25.69 14.68 22.15
CA SER A 817 26.51 13.48 21.95
C SER A 817 27.19 13.52 20.59
N ALA A 818 28.39 12.95 20.47
CA ALA A 818 29.08 12.83 19.18
C ALA A 818 28.42 11.75 18.29
N ILE A 819 28.48 11.92 16.97
CA ILE A 819 27.98 10.96 15.96
C ILE A 819 29.04 9.96 15.57
#